data_AF-A0A8T4PHM6-F1
#
_entry.id   AF-A0A8T4PHM6-F1
#
_cell.length_a   1.000
_cell.length_b   1.000
_cell.length_c   1.000
_cell.angle_alpha   90.00
_cell.angle_beta   90.00
_cell.angle_gamma   90.00
#
_symmetry.space_group_name_H-M   'P 1'
#
loop_
_entity.id
_entity.type
_entity.pdbx_description
1 polymer ?
#
loop_
_entity_poly.entity_id
_entity_poly.type
_entity_poly.pdbx_seq_one_letter_code
_entity_poly.pdbx_strand_id
1 'polypeptide(L)'
;MNPKAKSKITELMTVLMIQMVLTLPFYTANVYGLAISNARATKVTSNSATIEWTTDEMADGKVHYGKTSALGFKQVHDNFVNNHTVTVISGVESDTTYFFAVESMNLAGNSTTDNNSNSFYTFKTADITPPPQVTGLSALSSTQDSIFISWNSMNISDLSHYLIYRNFAVVGNSTTNTFNDTGLQAKSSFSYRVSAVDASGNEGAQSNTLAASTGAIDSSAPAITSIDILPVTDTTARATWLTDENATTIVLYGTNRTDKMKSSSQLTTNHTIAIDGLTKNAKYIFVVKSCDASGNCANSSGQNFTAGRDITPPFINASIPRFVNRRVIDIVGSTEPFSSVSMFVNDMGIPKRSLSGNEVGSSGRFVFSQIQLNNDNIVKITVVDKSGNRNQKIFEVSVDTEKPVVQLDDIPSLTSKQNLTISGFVNEQALIKVFVDAKANDTAVPSRIAGLNATRIGQNFVELHWDESKDKDFSHYVVYREDSSPIALTKPANFNLFIDALVDSGKTYTYEVSAVNNFANEGPKSEPVAATTLKGGAILNLKYPEVDILEDFRKPVIVLNGSGVFNFGIRLNKGDGNYFIKLVFEDRAENSVVFERNVVLDTKKPDVKITSPPSGALLFENAANEVNVIGTTKPNARVHLFVDRTPFSSFNATFELSGLANEVQNIAEPQLDAKCRFNVASKSLCSTGADFSTTSDSNGNFKFENVDLTAIFGGAARLMEVPISDFRDTSLEEAKDSKTTTLVVIATDATGQRGFVTRSVRIGTCWSGNQSWDVIPLAHYQSPPFLSTERMAEGTETIYFIFNYSYIGRGINPKIKGVSIIKACSTRELLDPRFNISCQIMPSGNSPKLLNPPDNTVSYSAMTLSRFPGMDAFLEKDWKSFLKAINKELTFPVKVKITYQHDMDNDGVLETETQTTCEQVSYVVDSTIIDPRKFLPDWLLFDFVNFLQSSIKTLTSVQEQIDKLLDFAAVGCIASFGLNLALGIYRRWIAFWEEKPFLILKRGLGASEIFELFEKKPLKPANKDDKDDCQKMMEDIAKKKGSFQMKYVTDADLKKCFPAS
;
A
#
# COMPACT_ATOMS: atom_id res chain seq x y z
N MET A 1 -39.55 86.38 28.97
CA MET A 1 -40.76 86.00 28.20
C MET A 1 -41.65 85.14 29.09
N ASN A 2 -42.95 85.45 29.08
CA ASN A 2 -44.07 84.94 29.91
C ASN A 2 -44.09 85.36 31.39
N PRO A 3 -45.27 85.62 31.98
CA PRO A 3 -45.65 86.93 32.48
C PRO A 3 -45.82 86.94 34.01
N LYS A 4 -45.88 88.16 34.55
CA LYS A 4 -46.19 88.47 35.95
C LYS A 4 -47.40 87.68 36.50
N ALA A 5 -47.12 86.73 37.39
CA ALA A 5 -47.99 86.32 38.49
C ALA A 5 -47.09 85.97 39.70
N LYS A 6 -47.39 86.55 40.87
CA LYS A 6 -46.77 86.35 42.21
C LYS A 6 -45.50 87.15 42.58
N SER A 7 -45.41 88.43 42.23
CA SER A 7 -44.49 89.36 42.91
C SER A 7 -45.22 90.06 44.08
N LYS A 8 -44.64 90.04 45.30
CA LYS A 8 -45.04 90.73 46.56
C LYS A 8 -46.01 90.00 47.54
N ILE A 9 -45.45 89.11 48.37
CA ILE A 9 -45.49 89.07 49.86
C ILE A 9 -44.17 88.40 50.32
N THR A 10 -43.04 88.65 49.67
CA THR A 10 -42.02 89.62 50.08
C THR A 10 -42.41 90.46 51.30
N GLU A 11 -41.59 90.41 52.35
CA GLU A 11 -41.51 91.44 53.38
C GLU A 11 -42.74 91.60 54.29
N LEU A 12 -43.55 90.56 54.50
CA LEU A 12 -44.22 90.37 55.80
C LEU A 12 -43.39 89.38 56.63
N MET A 13 -42.28 89.89 57.17
CA MET A 13 -42.32 90.57 58.47
C MET A 13 -42.41 89.51 59.55
N THR A 14 -41.30 88.86 59.88
CA THR A 14 -40.22 89.50 60.69
C THR A 14 -40.73 90.00 62.06
N VAL A 15 -41.96 89.64 62.47
CA VAL A 15 -42.55 90.12 63.74
C VAL A 15 -43.21 89.02 64.59
N LEU A 16 -43.59 87.83 64.09
CA LEU A 16 -44.40 86.89 64.91
C LEU A 16 -43.69 85.71 65.59
N MET A 17 -42.42 85.42 65.28
CA MET A 17 -41.70 84.27 65.90
C MET A 17 -40.68 84.68 66.97
N ILE A 18 -40.58 85.98 67.25
CA ILE A 18 -39.96 86.51 68.48
C ILE A 18 -41.14 86.82 69.41
N GLN A 19 -41.46 85.92 70.38
CA GLN A 19 -42.01 86.22 71.73
C GLN A 19 -42.69 84.98 72.39
N MET A 20 -41.96 83.90 72.72
CA MET A 20 -42.33 82.91 73.78
C MET A 20 -41.25 81.81 73.79
N VAL A 21 -40.07 81.92 74.42
CA VAL A 21 -39.78 82.11 75.85
C VAL A 21 -40.94 81.72 76.75
N LEU A 22 -40.85 80.52 77.37
CA LEU A 22 -41.02 80.31 78.82
C LEU A 22 -40.75 78.84 79.19
N THR A 23 -39.58 78.62 79.80
CA THR A 23 -39.38 77.87 81.07
C THR A 23 -39.85 76.41 81.19
N LEU A 24 -38.93 75.45 81.34
CA LEU A 24 -38.47 74.89 82.64
C LEU A 24 -37.57 73.64 82.45
N PRO A 25 -36.60 73.39 83.36
CA PRO A 25 -35.67 72.25 83.34
C PRO A 25 -36.18 71.07 84.21
N PHE A 26 -35.72 69.85 83.91
CA PHE A 26 -35.65 68.75 84.89
C PHE A 26 -34.32 68.00 84.73
N TYR A 27 -33.52 68.02 85.79
CA TYR A 27 -32.38 67.12 85.99
C TYR A 27 -32.88 65.83 86.63
N THR A 28 -32.52 64.68 86.05
CA THR A 28 -32.45 63.40 86.76
C THR A 28 -31.07 62.81 86.50
N ALA A 29 -30.32 62.58 87.58
CA ALA A 29 -28.98 61.99 87.54
C ALA A 29 -29.04 60.56 87.00
N ASN A 30 -28.45 60.34 85.82
CA ASN A 30 -28.08 59.01 85.35
C ASN A 30 -26.62 58.76 85.72
N VAL A 31 -26.36 57.63 86.37
CA VAL A 31 -25.02 57.09 86.61
C VAL A 31 -24.50 56.57 85.27
N TYR A 32 -23.87 57.44 84.49
CA TYR A 32 -23.08 57.08 83.31
C TYR A 32 -21.63 56.83 83.76
N GLY A 33 -20.99 55.77 83.27
CA GLY A 33 -19.56 55.53 83.53
C GLY A 33 -18.71 56.56 82.79
N LEU A 34 -17.53 56.89 83.36
CA LEU A 34 -16.57 57.85 82.79
C LEU A 34 -16.34 57.58 81.29
N ALA A 35 -16.52 58.60 80.46
CA ALA A 35 -16.33 58.55 79.02
C ALA A 35 -15.22 59.50 78.57
N ILE A 36 -14.31 59.00 77.72
CA ILE A 36 -13.29 59.81 77.03
C ILE A 36 -13.77 60.15 75.62
N SER A 37 -13.47 61.36 75.17
CA SER A 37 -13.72 61.83 73.80
C SER A 37 -12.60 62.75 73.32
N ASN A 38 -12.56 62.99 72.00
CA ASN A 38 -11.67 63.96 71.36
C ASN A 38 -10.16 63.74 71.54
N ALA A 39 -9.73 62.50 71.73
CA ALA A 39 -8.31 62.17 71.80
C ALA A 39 -7.59 62.46 70.47
N ARG A 40 -6.57 63.33 70.52
CA ARG A 40 -5.78 63.73 69.33
C ARG A 40 -4.40 64.25 69.72
N ALA A 41 -3.48 64.25 68.76
CA ALA A 41 -2.20 64.96 68.86
C ALA A 41 -2.31 66.33 68.16
N THR A 42 -1.84 67.41 68.79
CA THR A 42 -1.97 68.78 68.26
C THR A 42 -0.63 69.50 68.05
N LYS A 43 0.34 69.33 68.96
CA LYS A 43 1.67 69.98 68.88
C LYS A 43 2.77 68.95 68.72
N VAL A 44 2.92 68.44 67.50
CA VAL A 44 3.94 67.43 67.16
C VAL A 44 5.20 68.14 66.67
N THR A 45 6.32 67.87 67.32
CA THR A 45 7.66 68.37 66.97
C THR A 45 8.53 67.20 66.52
N SER A 46 9.83 67.42 66.29
CA SER A 46 10.76 66.33 65.96
C SER A 46 11.05 65.37 67.12
N ASN A 47 10.75 65.75 68.37
CA ASN A 47 11.09 64.93 69.55
C ASN A 47 10.00 64.91 70.65
N SER A 48 8.82 65.45 70.38
CA SER A 48 7.70 65.42 71.33
C SER A 48 6.36 65.60 70.62
N ALA A 49 5.28 65.16 71.28
CA ALA A 49 3.91 65.46 70.86
C ALA A 49 3.02 65.79 72.06
N THR A 50 2.15 66.78 71.95
CA THR A 50 1.09 67.01 72.95
C THR A 50 -0.18 66.28 72.54
N ILE A 51 -0.66 65.41 73.43
CA ILE A 51 -1.90 64.65 73.33
C ILE A 51 -2.97 65.32 74.18
N GLU A 52 -4.11 65.58 73.57
CA GLU A 52 -5.25 66.23 74.21
C GLU A 52 -6.48 65.33 74.11
N TRP A 53 -7.27 65.24 75.18
CA TRP A 53 -8.57 64.57 75.19
C TRP A 53 -9.47 65.17 76.28
N THR A 54 -10.75 64.83 76.25
CA THR A 54 -11.74 65.34 77.19
C THR A 54 -12.54 64.22 77.85
N THR A 55 -12.84 64.37 79.14
CA THR A 55 -13.72 63.47 79.91
C THR A 55 -15.00 64.18 80.33
N ASP A 56 -16.09 63.41 80.42
CA ASP A 56 -17.40 63.89 80.87
C ASP A 56 -17.47 64.19 82.38
N GLU A 57 -16.54 63.62 83.15
CA GLU A 57 -16.32 63.91 84.58
C GLU A 57 -14.84 64.25 84.87
N MET A 58 -14.56 64.89 86.01
CA MET A 58 -13.18 65.16 86.42
C MET A 58 -12.42 63.84 86.68
N ALA A 59 -11.33 63.62 85.93
CA ALA A 59 -10.53 62.41 85.97
C ALA A 59 -9.02 62.71 85.91
N ASP A 60 -8.18 61.75 86.29
CA ASP A 60 -6.74 61.78 85.99
C ASP A 60 -6.48 61.46 84.51
N GLY A 61 -5.24 61.59 84.02
CA GLY A 61 -4.94 61.30 82.63
C GLY A 61 -3.61 60.61 82.37
N LYS A 62 -3.66 59.56 81.55
CA LYS A 62 -2.53 58.71 81.18
C LYS A 62 -2.50 58.54 79.67
N VAL A 63 -1.34 58.74 79.06
CA VAL A 63 -1.09 58.44 77.65
C VAL A 63 -0.12 57.26 77.58
N HIS A 64 -0.55 56.20 76.90
CA HIS A 64 0.33 55.09 76.52
C HIS A 64 0.67 55.27 75.05
N TYR A 65 1.96 55.19 74.69
CA TYR A 65 2.42 55.42 73.32
C TYR A 65 3.62 54.55 72.95
N GLY A 66 3.86 54.34 71.66
CA GLY A 66 5.00 53.58 71.17
C GLY A 66 5.10 53.59 69.66
N LYS A 67 6.25 53.15 69.13
CA LYS A 67 6.47 53.00 67.67
C LYS A 67 5.58 51.92 67.05
N THR A 68 4.96 51.07 67.86
CA THR A 68 4.01 50.04 67.46
C THR A 68 2.78 50.08 68.38
N SER A 69 1.73 49.35 68.01
CA SER A 69 0.50 49.19 68.79
C SER A 69 0.69 48.48 70.14
N ALA A 70 1.88 47.96 70.45
CA ALA A 70 2.22 47.37 71.74
C ALA A 70 2.58 48.41 72.83
N LEU A 71 2.35 49.71 72.56
CA LEU A 71 2.45 50.87 73.45
C LEU A 71 3.45 50.69 74.62
N GLY A 72 4.75 50.85 74.33
CA GLY A 72 5.84 50.56 75.27
C GLY A 72 6.23 51.70 76.22
N PHE A 73 5.74 52.91 76.00
CA PHE A 73 5.99 54.09 76.84
C PHE A 73 4.69 54.58 77.46
N LYS A 74 4.79 55.18 78.64
CA LYS A 74 3.65 55.74 79.37
C LYS A 74 4.03 57.11 79.95
N GLN A 75 3.12 58.06 79.85
CA GLN A 75 3.23 59.37 80.49
C GLN A 75 1.92 59.72 81.19
N VAL A 76 1.99 60.25 82.40
CA VAL A 76 0.84 60.46 83.28
C VAL A 76 0.82 61.90 83.77
N HIS A 77 -0.38 62.42 84.02
CA HIS A 77 -0.60 63.54 84.93
C HIS A 77 -1.72 63.19 85.93
N ASP A 78 -1.49 63.47 87.20
CA ASP A 78 -2.37 63.01 88.30
C ASP A 78 -3.44 64.05 88.73
N ASN A 79 -3.54 65.16 87.99
CA ASN A 79 -4.53 66.20 88.28
C ASN A 79 -5.90 65.85 87.70
N PHE A 80 -6.94 65.93 88.54
CA PHE A 80 -8.32 65.66 88.15
C PHE A 80 -8.94 66.85 87.41
N VAL A 81 -9.09 66.72 86.10
CA VAL A 81 -9.63 67.75 85.19
C VAL A 81 -10.54 67.12 84.15
N ASN A 82 -11.30 67.93 83.41
CA ASN A 82 -12.10 67.45 82.27
C ASN A 82 -11.36 67.55 80.94
N ASN A 83 -10.42 68.48 80.80
CA ASN A 83 -9.63 68.67 79.59
C ASN A 83 -8.18 68.27 79.89
N HIS A 84 -7.76 67.17 79.31
CA HIS A 84 -6.45 66.59 79.52
C HIS A 84 -5.50 67.06 78.44
N THR A 85 -4.28 67.39 78.85
CA THR A 85 -3.18 67.73 77.94
C THR A 85 -1.90 67.09 78.47
N VAL A 86 -1.34 66.15 77.74
CA VAL A 86 -0.11 65.44 78.11
C VAL A 86 0.89 65.52 76.98
N THR A 87 2.06 66.08 77.25
CA THR A 87 3.16 66.08 76.30
C THR A 87 4.02 64.82 76.50
N VAL A 88 4.10 64.01 75.45
CA VAL A 88 4.96 62.83 75.38
C VAL A 88 6.32 63.20 74.80
N ILE A 89 7.40 62.84 75.48
CA ILE A 89 8.78 63.23 75.13
C ILE A 89 9.74 62.02 75.17
N SER A 90 9.53 61.08 76.09
CA SER A 90 10.44 59.96 76.30
C SER A 90 10.42 58.97 75.14
N GLY A 91 11.58 58.71 74.53
CA GLY A 91 11.69 57.74 73.45
C GLY A 91 11.02 58.17 72.14
N VAL A 92 10.75 59.47 71.97
CA VAL A 92 10.21 60.07 70.74
C VAL A 92 11.38 60.54 69.85
N GLU A 93 11.57 59.87 68.72
CA GLU A 93 12.60 60.17 67.72
C GLU A 93 12.01 60.94 66.53
N SER A 94 12.85 61.65 65.77
CA SER A 94 12.45 62.38 64.55
C SER A 94 12.05 61.43 63.42
N ASP A 95 11.27 61.94 62.46
CA ASP A 95 10.73 61.21 61.30
C ASP A 95 10.05 59.86 61.63
N THR A 96 9.52 59.71 62.84
CA THR A 96 8.98 58.43 63.34
C THR A 96 7.50 58.54 63.66
N THR A 97 6.71 57.57 63.18
CA THR A 97 5.28 57.46 63.50
C THR A 97 5.11 56.70 64.83
N TYR A 98 4.33 57.29 65.74
CA TYR A 98 3.95 56.71 67.02
C TYR A 98 2.45 56.46 67.08
N PHE A 99 2.07 55.36 67.73
CA PHE A 99 0.71 54.99 68.10
C PHE A 99 0.48 55.37 69.56
N PHE A 100 -0.73 55.81 69.92
CA PHE A 100 -1.09 56.10 71.30
C PHE A 100 -2.55 55.77 71.65
N ALA A 101 -2.79 55.53 72.94
CA ALA A 101 -4.10 55.42 73.57
C ALA A 101 -4.11 56.25 74.85
N VAL A 102 -5.29 56.71 75.25
CA VAL A 102 -5.47 57.52 76.46
C VAL A 102 -6.32 56.76 77.47
N GLU A 103 -5.96 56.87 78.74
CA GLU A 103 -6.63 56.23 79.87
C GLU A 103 -6.87 57.28 80.96
N SER A 104 -8.07 57.29 81.53
CA SER A 104 -8.46 58.22 82.59
C SER A 104 -9.29 57.51 83.65
N MET A 105 -9.13 57.92 84.91
CA MET A 105 -9.85 57.40 86.06
C MET A 105 -10.43 58.54 86.91
N ASN A 106 -11.72 58.44 87.29
CA ASN A 106 -12.41 59.47 88.09
C ASN A 106 -12.20 59.29 89.60
N LEU A 107 -12.64 60.26 90.41
CA LEU A 107 -12.49 60.23 91.87
C LEU A 107 -13.26 59.09 92.56
N ALA A 108 -14.26 58.51 91.88
CA ALA A 108 -15.00 57.33 92.35
C ALA A 108 -14.28 56.01 92.05
N GLY A 109 -13.16 56.04 91.30
CA GLY A 109 -12.34 54.88 90.95
C GLY A 109 -12.73 54.20 89.64
N ASN A 110 -13.63 54.77 88.84
CA ASN A 110 -13.99 54.23 87.52
C ASN A 110 -12.91 54.62 86.50
N SER A 111 -12.28 53.64 85.85
CA SER A 111 -11.29 53.84 84.79
C SER A 111 -11.87 53.49 83.41
N THR A 112 -11.53 54.30 82.40
CA THR A 112 -11.86 54.06 81.00
C THR A 112 -10.63 54.29 80.13
N THR A 113 -10.51 53.53 79.04
CA THR A 113 -9.43 53.67 78.06
C THR A 113 -10.03 53.89 76.68
N ASP A 114 -9.60 54.96 76.01
CA ASP A 114 -9.87 55.17 74.60
C ASP A 114 -8.61 54.88 73.78
N ASN A 115 -8.64 53.76 73.07
CA ASN A 115 -7.63 53.33 72.13
C ASN A 115 -8.12 53.40 70.68
N ASN A 116 -9.12 54.25 70.39
CA ASN A 116 -9.74 54.39 69.07
C ASN A 116 -10.28 53.05 68.52
N SER A 117 -11.06 52.33 69.31
CA SER A 117 -11.63 51.02 68.94
C SER A 117 -10.55 50.03 68.45
N ASN A 118 -9.48 49.85 69.23
CA ASN A 118 -8.28 49.05 68.92
C ASN A 118 -7.45 49.49 67.71
N SER A 119 -7.79 50.57 67.02
CA SER A 119 -6.99 51.09 65.90
C SER A 119 -5.83 51.98 66.34
N PHE A 120 -5.88 52.46 67.59
CA PHE A 120 -5.00 53.47 68.16
C PHE A 120 -5.05 54.81 67.41
N TYR A 121 -4.65 55.88 68.09
CA TYR A 121 -4.40 57.17 67.45
C TYR A 121 -2.92 57.25 67.03
N THR A 122 -2.58 58.09 66.05
CA THR A 122 -1.19 58.22 65.59
C THR A 122 -0.72 59.66 65.46
N PHE A 123 0.59 59.87 65.56
CA PHE A 123 1.26 61.10 65.15
C PHE A 123 2.64 60.77 64.54
N LYS A 124 3.11 61.59 63.59
CA LYS A 124 4.45 61.46 62.99
C LYS A 124 5.29 62.69 63.32
N THR A 125 6.47 62.48 63.88
CA THR A 125 7.41 63.56 64.20
C THR A 125 8.06 64.14 62.95
N ALA A 126 8.44 65.41 63.02
CA ALA A 126 9.10 66.09 61.91
C ALA A 126 10.52 65.53 61.67
N ASP A 127 10.89 65.43 60.40
CA ASP A 127 12.26 65.15 59.98
C ASP A 127 13.11 66.42 60.01
N ILE A 128 14.35 66.29 60.48
CA ILE A 128 15.32 67.37 60.68
C ILE A 128 16.70 67.03 60.10
N THR A 129 16.82 65.92 59.35
CA THR A 129 18.11 65.44 58.85
C THR A 129 18.33 65.94 57.42
N PRO A 130 19.18 66.95 57.18
CA PRO A 130 19.41 67.44 55.82
C PRO A 130 20.17 66.43 54.95
N PRO A 131 20.00 66.49 53.61
CA PRO A 131 20.81 65.73 52.67
C PRO A 131 22.32 65.91 52.84
N PRO A 132 23.13 64.89 52.48
CA PRO A 132 24.58 65.01 52.46
C PRO A 132 25.07 66.02 51.40
N GLN A 133 26.31 66.51 51.56
CA GLN A 133 26.92 67.47 50.64
C GLN A 133 27.03 66.91 49.21
N VAL A 134 26.63 67.71 48.22
CA VAL A 134 26.75 67.36 46.80
C VAL A 134 28.23 67.32 46.37
N THR A 135 28.63 66.27 45.65
CA THR A 135 30.01 66.06 45.18
C THR A 135 30.10 66.00 43.65
N GLY A 136 31.31 66.11 43.10
CA GLY A 136 31.54 65.94 41.66
C GLY A 136 31.09 67.09 40.76
N LEU A 137 30.90 68.30 41.32
CA LEU A 137 30.50 69.48 40.54
C LEU A 137 31.57 69.81 39.48
N SER A 138 31.15 69.81 38.21
CA SER A 138 32.00 70.06 37.03
C SER A 138 31.23 70.80 35.93
N ALA A 139 31.96 71.52 35.06
CA ALA A 139 31.39 72.10 33.85
C ALA A 139 31.47 71.08 32.71
N LEU A 140 30.33 70.77 32.10
CA LEU A 140 30.23 69.86 30.95
C LEU A 140 30.53 70.58 29.63
N SER A 141 30.01 71.81 29.48
CA SER A 141 30.29 72.66 28.33
C SER A 141 30.07 74.13 28.69
N SER A 142 30.70 75.02 27.92
CA SER A 142 30.39 76.43 27.94
C SER A 142 30.26 76.96 26.52
N THR A 143 29.30 77.86 26.33
CA THR A 143 29.13 78.66 25.11
C THR A 143 29.50 80.10 25.40
N GLN A 144 29.33 80.99 24.43
CA GLN A 144 29.48 82.43 24.65
C GLN A 144 28.47 83.01 25.66
N ASP A 145 27.36 82.34 25.93
CA ASP A 145 26.25 82.87 26.72
C ASP A 145 25.61 81.86 27.68
N SER A 146 26.19 80.68 27.83
CA SER A 146 25.73 79.67 28.77
C SER A 146 26.87 78.83 29.34
N ILE A 147 26.67 78.29 30.54
CA ILE A 147 27.53 77.28 31.16
C ILE A 147 26.64 76.13 31.61
N PHE A 148 26.91 74.93 31.08
CA PHE A 148 26.24 73.70 31.47
C PHE A 148 27.06 72.97 32.52
N ILE A 149 26.51 72.82 33.72
CA ILE A 149 27.17 72.17 34.86
C ILE A 149 26.49 70.85 35.21
N SER A 150 27.27 69.94 35.80
CA SER A 150 26.80 68.66 36.32
C SER A 150 27.47 68.29 37.63
N TRP A 151 26.83 67.42 38.40
CA TRP A 151 27.37 66.87 39.64
C TRP A 151 26.95 65.40 39.80
N ASN A 152 27.47 64.73 40.82
CA ASN A 152 27.09 63.36 41.11
C ASN A 152 25.64 63.31 41.60
N SER A 153 24.82 62.47 40.97
CA SER A 153 23.46 62.18 41.44
C SER A 153 23.49 61.55 42.83
N MET A 154 22.56 61.93 43.69
CA MET A 154 22.45 61.36 45.04
C MET A 154 21.25 60.43 45.13
N ASN A 155 21.47 59.22 45.66
CA ASN A 155 20.42 58.22 45.86
C ASN A 155 19.91 58.28 47.30
N ILE A 156 19.24 59.38 47.65
CA ILE A 156 18.54 59.57 48.93
C ILE A 156 17.03 59.64 48.67
N SER A 157 16.26 58.87 49.44
CA SER A 157 14.84 58.57 49.19
C SER A 157 13.91 59.78 49.31
N ASP A 158 14.36 60.80 50.01
CA ASP A 158 13.65 62.03 50.35
C ASP A 158 14.19 63.26 49.61
N LEU A 159 15.11 63.11 48.64
CA LEU A 159 15.59 64.23 47.83
C LEU A 159 14.44 64.90 47.07
N SER A 160 14.27 66.19 47.29
CA SER A 160 13.30 67.02 46.56
C SER A 160 13.95 67.65 45.32
N HIS A 161 15.02 68.42 45.51
CA HIS A 161 15.71 69.13 44.43
C HIS A 161 17.11 69.60 44.86
N TYR A 162 17.85 70.13 43.90
CA TYR A 162 19.12 70.81 44.10
C TYR A 162 18.94 72.32 43.94
N LEU A 163 19.66 73.12 44.72
CA LEU A 163 19.79 74.57 44.54
C LEU A 163 21.15 74.89 43.91
N ILE A 164 21.12 75.68 42.85
CA ILE A 164 22.32 76.08 42.10
C ILE A 164 22.63 77.52 42.44
N TYR A 165 23.86 77.73 42.89
CA TYR A 165 24.39 79.02 43.27
C TYR A 165 25.40 79.49 42.22
N ARG A 166 25.23 80.70 41.69
CA ARG A 166 26.22 81.41 40.87
C ARG A 166 26.67 82.66 41.62
N ASN A 167 27.97 82.83 41.82
CA ASN A 167 28.55 83.95 42.55
C ASN A 167 27.85 84.17 43.91
N PHE A 168 27.63 83.07 44.63
CA PHE A 168 26.99 82.99 45.94
C PHE A 168 25.48 83.32 45.99
N ALA A 169 24.82 83.57 44.85
CA ALA A 169 23.37 83.76 44.77
C ALA A 169 22.69 82.56 44.11
N VAL A 170 21.50 82.16 44.60
CA VAL A 170 20.70 81.12 43.95
C VAL A 170 20.24 81.62 42.58
N VAL A 171 20.55 80.87 41.54
CA VAL A 171 20.15 81.19 40.15
C VAL A 171 19.11 80.24 39.59
N GLY A 172 18.89 79.10 40.25
CA GLY A 172 17.86 78.15 39.87
C GLY A 172 17.86 76.93 40.77
N ASN A 173 16.87 76.08 40.55
CA ASN A 173 16.81 74.73 41.10
C ASN A 173 16.87 73.70 39.97
N SER A 174 17.21 72.46 40.32
CA SER A 174 17.14 71.32 39.40
C SER A 174 16.70 70.09 40.15
N THR A 175 15.80 69.30 39.57
CA THR A 175 15.44 67.96 40.09
C THR A 175 16.36 66.88 39.52
N THR A 176 17.26 67.23 38.62
CA THR A 176 18.27 66.34 38.04
C THR A 176 19.67 66.77 38.46
N ASN A 177 20.69 65.96 38.18
CA ASN A 177 22.07 66.26 38.54
C ASN A 177 22.81 67.17 37.53
N THR A 178 22.06 67.94 36.74
CA THR A 178 22.60 68.89 35.76
C THR A 178 21.82 70.21 35.78
N PHE A 179 22.46 71.30 35.34
CA PHE A 179 21.83 72.60 35.19
C PHE A 179 22.51 73.40 34.08
N ASN A 180 21.71 73.97 33.17
CA ASN A 180 22.22 74.86 32.13
C ASN A 180 21.93 76.31 32.48
N ASP A 181 22.96 77.05 32.82
CA ASP A 181 22.85 78.46 33.16
C ASP A 181 23.03 79.34 31.92
N THR A 182 21.93 79.89 31.41
CA THR A 182 21.85 80.64 30.13
C THR A 182 21.71 82.14 30.34
N GLY A 183 22.03 82.94 29.32
CA GLY A 183 21.93 84.41 29.37
C GLY A 183 23.15 85.08 30.03
N LEU A 184 24.28 84.38 30.04
CA LEU A 184 25.56 84.86 30.55
C LEU A 184 26.23 85.80 29.55
N GLN A 185 27.08 86.69 30.03
CA GLN A 185 27.91 87.51 29.16
C GLN A 185 29.11 86.69 28.65
N ALA A 186 29.48 86.87 27.38
CA ALA A 186 30.66 86.23 26.78
C ALA A 186 31.96 86.66 27.46
N LYS A 187 32.99 85.79 27.40
CA LYS A 187 34.31 86.03 28.01
C LYS A 187 34.29 86.40 29.51
N SER A 188 33.29 85.93 30.25
CA SER A 188 33.11 86.24 31.68
C SER A 188 33.29 84.99 32.54
N SER A 189 33.87 85.17 33.74
CA SER A 189 34.09 84.09 34.71
C SER A 189 33.03 84.10 35.81
N PHE A 190 32.53 82.92 36.16
CA PHE A 190 31.51 82.68 37.17
C PHE A 190 31.96 81.58 38.14
N SER A 191 31.46 81.64 39.38
CA SER A 191 31.67 80.61 40.40
C SER A 191 30.36 79.88 40.71
N TYR A 192 30.37 78.55 40.69
CA TYR A 192 29.21 77.70 40.93
C TYR A 192 29.35 76.84 42.19
N ARG A 193 28.25 76.67 42.92
CA ARG A 193 28.08 75.69 44.00
C ARG A 193 26.68 75.08 43.91
N VAL A 194 26.52 73.87 44.45
CA VAL A 194 25.23 73.17 44.47
C VAL A 194 24.98 72.57 45.85
N SER A 195 23.78 72.73 46.39
CA SER A 195 23.29 72.01 47.58
C SER A 195 22.08 71.15 47.21
N ALA A 196 21.73 70.23 48.08
CA ALA A 196 20.55 69.39 47.93
C ALA A 196 19.56 69.67 49.05
N VAL A 197 18.27 69.60 48.72
CA VAL A 197 17.16 69.88 49.63
C VAL A 197 16.24 68.66 49.66
N ASP A 198 15.89 68.18 50.85
CA ASP A 198 14.95 67.07 51.01
C ASP A 198 13.47 67.52 50.86
N ALA A 199 12.55 66.57 50.92
CA ALA A 199 11.10 66.79 50.83
C ALA A 199 10.52 67.51 52.07
N SER A 200 11.24 67.46 53.20
CA SER A 200 10.91 68.15 54.45
C SER A 200 11.39 69.60 54.46
N GLY A 201 12.18 70.01 53.46
CA GLY A 201 12.71 71.35 53.27
C GLY A 201 14.07 71.60 53.94
N ASN A 202 14.77 70.58 54.43
CA ASN A 202 16.10 70.76 54.99
C ASN A 202 17.14 70.81 53.86
N GLU A 203 17.94 71.88 53.84
CA GLU A 203 19.04 72.07 52.87
C GLU A 203 20.37 71.54 53.43
N GLY A 204 21.02 70.68 52.67
CA GLY A 204 22.35 70.15 52.95
C GLY A 204 23.47 71.15 52.68
N ALA A 205 24.71 70.77 53.05
CA ALA A 205 25.87 71.62 52.78
C ALA A 205 26.09 71.83 51.26
N GLN A 206 26.45 73.06 50.88
CA GLN A 206 26.85 73.39 49.51
C GLN A 206 28.13 72.64 49.10
N SER A 207 28.23 72.25 47.83
CA SER A 207 29.42 71.62 47.23
C SER A 207 30.67 72.50 47.29
N ASN A 208 31.81 71.91 46.91
CA ASN A 208 33.00 72.67 46.56
C ASN A 208 32.71 73.66 45.40
N THR A 209 33.51 74.73 45.32
CA THR A 209 33.32 75.79 44.30
C THR A 209 33.89 75.35 42.96
N LEU A 210 33.10 75.48 41.90
CA LEU A 210 33.53 75.33 40.51
C LEU A 210 33.71 76.72 39.89
N ALA A 211 34.90 77.03 39.37
CA ALA A 211 35.10 78.21 38.52
C ALA A 211 34.90 77.82 37.04
N ALA A 212 34.05 78.54 36.31
CA ALA A 212 33.78 78.31 34.90
C ALA A 212 33.66 79.64 34.15
N SER A 213 34.04 79.67 32.86
CA SER A 213 33.97 80.87 32.03
C SER A 213 33.24 80.61 30.72
N THR A 214 32.52 81.62 30.23
CA THR A 214 31.89 81.60 28.90
C THR A 214 32.93 81.79 27.79
N GLY A 215 32.66 81.19 26.63
CA GLY A 215 33.47 81.29 25.42
C GLY A 215 33.42 82.67 24.75
N ALA A 216 34.20 82.82 23.68
CA ALA A 216 34.15 83.99 22.80
C ALA A 216 33.13 83.79 21.65
N ILE A 217 32.75 84.88 20.97
CA ILE A 217 31.88 84.81 19.78
C ILE A 217 32.65 84.17 18.62
N ASP A 218 32.03 83.20 17.96
CA ASP A 218 32.58 82.49 16.80
C ASP A 218 32.39 83.29 15.51
N SER A 219 33.48 83.47 14.76
CA SER A 219 33.54 84.26 13.51
C SER A 219 34.37 83.58 12.42
N SER A 220 34.84 82.36 12.66
CA SER A 220 35.54 81.55 11.66
C SER A 220 34.54 80.79 10.81
N ALA A 221 34.81 80.64 9.51
CA ALA A 221 34.09 79.71 8.67
C ALA A 221 34.76 78.31 8.74
N PRO A 222 34.01 77.22 8.53
CA PRO A 222 34.52 75.86 8.67
C PRO A 222 35.62 75.57 7.65
N ALA A 223 36.75 75.02 8.09
CA ALA A 223 37.85 74.61 7.22
C ALA A 223 37.54 73.26 6.55
N ILE A 224 37.27 73.28 5.24
CA ILE A 224 36.97 72.09 4.46
C ILE A 224 38.26 71.35 4.07
N THR A 225 38.34 70.06 4.39
CA THR A 225 39.47 69.18 4.06
C THR A 225 39.01 67.80 3.56
N SER A 226 39.95 66.98 3.07
CA SER A 226 39.70 65.56 2.71
C SER A 226 38.54 65.34 1.73
N ILE A 227 38.41 66.24 0.76
CA ILE A 227 37.36 66.17 -0.26
C ILE A 227 37.67 65.01 -1.20
N ASP A 228 36.73 64.08 -1.34
CA ASP A 228 36.76 62.97 -2.28
C ASP A 228 35.39 62.79 -2.94
N ILE A 229 35.40 62.21 -4.14
CA ILE A 229 34.18 61.86 -4.87
C ILE A 229 34.36 60.54 -5.61
N LEU A 230 33.47 59.59 -5.33
CA LEU A 230 33.53 58.24 -5.87
C LEU A 230 32.28 57.96 -6.70
N PRO A 231 32.41 57.66 -8.00
CA PRO A 231 31.31 57.08 -8.77
C PRO A 231 30.85 55.77 -8.11
N VAL A 232 29.54 55.59 -7.92
CA VAL A 232 28.95 54.40 -7.28
C VAL A 232 28.30 53.50 -8.31
N THR A 233 27.71 54.08 -9.36
CA THR A 233 27.17 53.37 -10.53
C THR A 233 27.48 54.17 -11.80
N ASP A 234 26.96 53.74 -12.95
CA ASP A 234 27.09 54.48 -14.20
C ASP A 234 26.30 55.81 -14.24
N THR A 235 25.39 56.04 -13.28
CA THR A 235 24.56 57.25 -13.18
C THR A 235 24.56 57.90 -11.80
N THR A 236 25.41 57.45 -10.87
CA THR A 236 25.48 57.98 -9.50
C THR A 236 26.90 58.11 -8.97
N ALA A 237 27.12 59.06 -8.05
CA ALA A 237 28.37 59.26 -7.32
C ALA A 237 28.11 59.63 -5.86
N ARG A 238 29.14 59.53 -5.01
CA ARG A 238 29.09 59.93 -3.60
C ARG A 238 30.25 60.86 -3.30
N ALA A 239 29.94 62.06 -2.82
CA ALA A 239 30.93 63.03 -2.36
C ALA A 239 31.11 62.92 -0.85
N THR A 240 32.35 63.03 -0.38
CA THR A 240 32.72 63.01 1.04
C THR A 240 33.75 64.07 1.35
N TRP A 241 33.66 64.72 2.51
CA TRP A 241 34.67 65.66 3.00
C TRP A 241 34.57 65.83 4.51
N LEU A 242 35.57 66.47 5.10
CA LEU A 242 35.61 66.80 6.52
C LEU A 242 35.61 68.32 6.73
N THR A 243 35.09 68.75 7.87
CA THR A 243 35.28 70.11 8.42
C THR A 243 35.90 70.02 9.82
N ASP A 244 36.61 71.06 10.22
CA ASP A 244 37.18 71.20 11.57
C ASP A 244 36.13 71.53 12.64
N GLU A 245 34.93 71.93 12.23
CA GLU A 245 33.78 72.18 13.09
C GLU A 245 32.46 71.67 12.48
N ASN A 246 31.40 71.58 13.29
CA ASN A 246 30.10 71.10 12.85
C ASN A 246 29.46 72.06 11.83
N ALA A 247 29.28 71.60 10.60
CA ALA A 247 28.74 72.42 9.51
C ALA A 247 27.68 71.68 8.68
N THR A 248 26.95 72.41 7.85
CA THR A 248 25.97 71.88 6.89
C THR A 248 26.66 71.21 5.70
N THR A 249 25.92 70.35 4.98
CA THR A 249 26.44 69.57 3.84
C THR A 249 25.84 70.10 2.55
N ILE A 250 26.62 70.71 1.65
CA ILE A 250 26.13 71.18 0.35
C ILE A 250 27.11 70.77 -0.74
N VAL A 251 26.60 70.19 -1.83
CA VAL A 251 27.38 69.89 -3.05
C VAL A 251 26.72 70.55 -4.25
N LEU A 252 27.50 71.35 -4.95
CA LEU A 252 27.15 71.98 -6.23
C LEU A 252 27.89 71.23 -7.34
N TYR A 253 27.19 70.80 -8.39
CA TYR A 253 27.79 69.96 -9.44
C TYR A 253 27.15 70.23 -10.82
N GLY A 254 27.87 69.90 -11.90
CA GLY A 254 27.37 69.97 -13.27
C GLY A 254 28.47 69.75 -14.32
N THR A 255 28.11 69.64 -15.60
CA THR A 255 29.07 69.25 -16.66
C THR A 255 29.91 70.42 -17.19
N ASN A 256 29.35 71.63 -17.24
CA ASN A 256 30.04 72.86 -17.69
C ASN A 256 30.19 73.91 -16.58
N ARG A 257 29.27 73.92 -15.61
CA ARG A 257 29.22 74.79 -14.44
C ARG A 257 28.50 74.04 -13.32
N THR A 258 28.65 74.47 -12.06
CA THR A 258 28.00 73.84 -10.91
C THR A 258 26.55 74.34 -10.76
N ASP A 259 25.67 73.95 -11.68
CA ASP A 259 24.27 74.40 -11.79
C ASP A 259 23.26 73.50 -11.06
N LYS A 260 23.66 72.30 -10.67
CA LYS A 260 22.85 71.37 -9.86
C LYS A 260 23.32 71.39 -8.41
N MET A 261 22.40 71.12 -7.48
CA MET A 261 22.67 71.16 -6.03
C MET A 261 22.07 69.94 -5.34
N LYS A 262 22.81 69.39 -4.38
CA LYS A 262 22.31 68.48 -3.34
C LYS A 262 22.75 69.01 -1.99
N SER A 263 21.89 68.96 -0.99
CA SER A 263 22.19 69.51 0.33
C SER A 263 21.53 68.74 1.47
N SER A 264 22.11 68.85 2.66
CA SER A 264 21.54 68.44 3.94
C SER A 264 21.82 69.52 4.98
N SER A 265 20.82 69.83 5.81
CA SER A 265 20.90 70.82 6.88
C SER A 265 21.45 70.26 8.20
N GLN A 266 21.83 68.98 8.24
CA GLN A 266 22.45 68.39 9.43
C GLN A 266 23.86 68.95 9.64
N LEU A 267 24.14 69.40 10.87
CA LEU A 267 25.44 69.89 11.29
C LEU A 267 26.33 68.71 11.70
N THR A 268 27.40 68.47 10.95
CA THR A 268 28.37 67.39 11.18
C THR A 268 29.76 67.83 10.76
N THR A 269 30.81 67.13 11.23
CA THR A 269 32.19 67.28 10.78
C THR A 269 32.58 66.27 9.69
N ASN A 270 31.78 65.21 9.50
CA ASN A 270 32.01 64.20 8.47
C ASN A 270 30.83 64.19 7.49
N HIS A 271 31.06 64.74 6.32
CA HIS A 271 30.04 64.97 5.33
C HIS A 271 30.02 63.85 4.30
N THR A 272 28.81 63.37 3.97
CA THR A 272 28.60 62.48 2.84
C THR A 272 27.28 62.81 2.16
N ILE A 273 27.27 62.84 0.82
CA ILE A 273 26.02 62.99 0.07
C ILE A 273 26.07 62.23 -1.25
N ALA A 274 24.96 61.57 -1.58
CA ALA A 274 24.78 60.88 -2.85
C ALA A 274 24.29 61.86 -3.93
N ILE A 275 24.86 61.73 -5.12
CA ILE A 275 24.53 62.48 -6.33
C ILE A 275 23.96 61.49 -7.33
N ASP A 276 22.75 61.74 -7.79
CA ASP A 276 21.98 60.90 -8.72
C ASP A 276 21.72 61.62 -10.05
N GLY A 277 21.27 60.88 -11.07
CA GLY A 277 20.93 61.45 -12.38
C GLY A 277 22.14 61.95 -13.18
N LEU A 278 23.31 61.31 -13.00
CA LEU A 278 24.51 61.58 -13.78
C LEU A 278 24.44 60.88 -15.13
N THR A 279 25.02 61.49 -16.15
CA THR A 279 25.16 60.89 -17.47
C THR A 279 26.42 60.03 -17.50
N LYS A 280 26.28 58.77 -17.89
CA LYS A 280 27.37 57.80 -18.01
C LYS A 280 28.54 58.37 -18.84
N ASN A 281 29.75 58.22 -18.32
CA ASN A 281 31.02 58.68 -18.91
C ASN A 281 31.12 60.21 -19.11
N ALA A 282 30.19 61.01 -18.57
CA ALA A 282 30.32 62.45 -18.60
C ALA A 282 31.26 62.94 -17.48
N LYS A 283 32.05 63.97 -17.81
CA LYS A 283 32.88 64.69 -16.85
C LYS A 283 32.05 65.75 -16.15
N TYR A 284 32.15 65.80 -14.82
CA TYR A 284 31.46 66.74 -13.95
C TYR A 284 32.48 67.57 -13.18
N ILE A 285 32.16 68.85 -13.00
CA ILE A 285 32.80 69.74 -12.03
C ILE A 285 31.92 69.72 -10.78
N PHE A 286 32.51 69.63 -9.59
CA PHE A 286 31.82 69.77 -8.33
C PHE A 286 32.57 70.67 -7.34
N VAL A 287 31.81 71.31 -6.46
CA VAL A 287 32.27 72.12 -5.33
C VAL A 287 31.45 71.71 -4.12
N VAL A 288 32.12 71.46 -3.00
CA VAL A 288 31.47 71.29 -1.70
C VAL A 288 31.44 72.62 -0.94
N LYS A 289 30.35 72.89 -0.23
CA LYS A 289 30.12 74.06 0.62
C LYS A 289 29.61 73.60 1.99
N SER A 290 30.13 74.21 3.04
CA SER A 290 29.74 73.93 4.43
C SER A 290 29.56 75.25 5.19
N CYS A 291 28.48 75.36 5.96
CA CYS A 291 28.21 76.50 6.84
C CYS A 291 28.00 76.02 8.27
N ASP A 292 28.66 76.66 9.24
CA ASP A 292 28.53 76.37 10.68
C ASP A 292 27.14 76.78 11.23
N ALA A 293 26.93 76.57 12.54
CA ALA A 293 25.70 76.98 13.23
C ALA A 293 25.55 78.51 13.36
N SER A 294 26.67 79.24 13.31
CA SER A 294 26.76 80.69 13.45
C SER A 294 26.50 81.44 12.13
N GLY A 295 26.42 80.71 11.01
CA GLY A 295 26.17 81.23 9.66
C GLY A 295 27.43 81.54 8.85
N ASN A 296 28.62 81.20 9.36
CA ASN A 296 29.87 81.35 8.62
C ASN A 296 30.01 80.19 7.61
N CYS A 297 30.25 80.50 6.33
CA CYS A 297 30.30 79.50 5.25
C CYS A 297 31.65 79.47 4.54
N ALA A 298 32.13 78.28 4.22
CA ALA A 298 33.27 78.06 3.34
C ALA A 298 32.88 77.24 2.11
N ASN A 299 33.57 77.50 0.99
CA ASN A 299 33.49 76.70 -0.23
C ASN A 299 34.86 76.08 -0.52
N SER A 300 34.85 74.87 -1.06
CA SER A 300 36.05 74.25 -1.65
C SER A 300 36.39 74.78 -3.04
N SER A 301 37.58 74.45 -3.53
CA SER A 301 37.93 74.63 -4.94
C SER A 301 37.18 73.63 -5.83
N GLY A 302 36.93 74.02 -7.08
CA GLY A 302 36.26 73.16 -8.06
C GLY A 302 37.11 71.94 -8.40
N GLN A 303 36.55 70.75 -8.21
CA GLN A 303 37.16 69.47 -8.54
C GLN A 303 36.44 68.80 -9.70
N ASN A 304 37.13 67.92 -10.43
CA ASN A 304 36.58 67.20 -11.57
C ASN A 304 36.45 65.71 -11.26
N PHE A 305 35.35 65.07 -11.67
CA PHE A 305 35.22 63.62 -11.67
C PHE A 305 34.51 63.13 -12.94
N THR A 306 34.70 61.86 -13.29
CA THR A 306 33.97 61.23 -14.40
C THR A 306 32.99 60.22 -13.82
N ALA A 307 31.71 60.35 -14.14
CA ALA A 307 30.71 59.37 -13.73
C ALA A 307 30.92 58.05 -14.50
N GLY A 308 30.92 56.91 -13.79
CA GLY A 308 30.95 55.58 -14.42
C GLY A 308 32.22 54.73 -14.27
N ARG A 309 32.96 54.82 -13.16
CA ARG A 309 33.89 53.73 -12.81
C ARG A 309 33.08 52.57 -12.21
N ASP A 310 33.01 51.47 -12.95
CA ASP A 310 32.43 50.22 -12.48
C ASP A 310 33.30 49.61 -11.38
N ILE A 311 32.69 49.36 -10.22
CA ILE A 311 33.32 48.76 -9.04
C ILE A 311 32.66 47.42 -8.65
N THR A 312 31.72 46.94 -9.47
CA THR A 312 31.01 45.68 -9.21
C THR A 312 31.82 44.51 -9.75
N PRO A 313 32.22 43.53 -8.92
CA PRO A 313 32.89 42.34 -9.42
C PRO A 313 31.96 41.51 -10.32
N PRO A 314 32.47 40.93 -11.42
CA PRO A 314 31.66 40.13 -12.31
C PRO A 314 31.13 38.87 -11.61
N PHE A 315 29.90 38.46 -11.91
CA PHE A 315 29.34 37.21 -11.35
C PHE A 315 29.99 35.96 -11.97
N ILE A 316 29.98 34.83 -11.26
CA ILE A 316 30.42 33.53 -11.79
C ILE A 316 29.31 32.51 -11.61
N ASN A 317 28.66 32.14 -12.71
CA ASN A 317 27.66 31.08 -12.73
C ASN A 317 28.23 29.85 -13.46
N ALA A 318 28.90 28.99 -12.69
CA ALA A 318 29.41 27.69 -13.12
C ALA A 318 29.13 26.65 -12.02
N SER A 319 28.86 25.41 -12.44
CA SER A 319 28.65 24.26 -11.56
C SER A 319 29.52 23.10 -12.04
N ILE A 320 30.30 22.52 -11.14
CA ILE A 320 31.11 21.33 -11.37
C ILE A 320 30.73 20.31 -10.29
N PRO A 321 30.29 19.09 -10.64
CA PRO A 321 30.00 18.06 -9.66
C PRO A 321 31.22 17.75 -8.78
N ARG A 322 30.98 17.47 -7.51
CA ARG A 322 32.05 17.10 -6.56
C ARG A 322 32.69 15.76 -6.90
N PHE A 323 31.92 14.84 -7.48
CA PHE A 323 32.38 13.52 -7.91
C PHE A 323 32.06 13.36 -9.39
N VAL A 324 33.00 12.82 -10.17
CA VAL A 324 32.80 12.60 -11.61
C VAL A 324 33.33 11.21 -12.00
N ASN A 325 32.58 10.53 -12.87
CA ASN A 325 32.94 9.19 -13.38
C ASN A 325 33.99 9.16 -14.50
N ARG A 326 34.63 10.30 -14.78
CA ARG A 326 35.54 10.46 -15.91
C ARG A 326 36.68 11.39 -15.58
N ARG A 327 37.86 11.07 -16.11
CA ARG A 327 39.09 11.85 -15.92
C ARG A 327 39.18 13.10 -16.79
N VAL A 328 38.26 13.24 -17.74
CA VAL A 328 38.19 14.37 -18.65
C VAL A 328 36.79 14.96 -18.57
N ILE A 329 36.69 16.22 -18.17
CA ILE A 329 35.42 16.94 -18.06
C ILE A 329 35.44 18.22 -18.89
N ASP A 330 34.24 18.66 -19.28
CA ASP A 330 34.02 19.99 -19.82
C ASP A 330 33.41 20.87 -18.72
N ILE A 331 33.89 22.11 -18.61
CA ILE A 331 33.41 23.08 -17.64
C ILE A 331 32.77 24.23 -18.40
N VAL A 332 31.46 24.37 -18.22
CA VAL A 332 30.65 25.42 -18.83
C VAL A 332 30.18 26.41 -17.77
N GLY A 333 30.09 27.68 -18.15
CA GLY A 333 29.59 28.71 -17.26
C GLY A 333 29.23 30.00 -17.96
N SER A 334 28.74 30.95 -17.18
CA SER A 334 28.47 32.31 -17.63
C SER A 334 28.94 33.34 -16.62
N THR A 335 29.22 34.53 -17.14
CA THR A 335 29.67 35.71 -16.43
C THR A 335 29.24 36.97 -17.19
N GLU A 336 29.69 38.14 -16.75
CA GLU A 336 29.42 39.39 -17.43
C GLU A 336 30.05 39.43 -18.83
N PRO A 337 29.34 39.95 -19.85
CA PRO A 337 29.83 40.06 -21.20
C PRO A 337 31.21 40.72 -21.30
N PHE A 338 32.04 40.15 -22.17
CA PHE A 338 33.41 40.57 -22.43
C PHE A 338 34.38 40.53 -21.23
N SER A 339 34.06 39.80 -20.17
CA SER A 339 35.01 39.53 -19.09
C SER A 339 36.04 38.48 -19.51
N SER A 340 37.26 38.58 -18.97
CA SER A 340 38.27 37.54 -19.12
C SER A 340 38.11 36.46 -18.04
N VAL A 341 38.23 35.19 -18.42
CA VAL A 341 38.01 34.04 -17.54
C VAL A 341 39.27 33.19 -17.51
N SER A 342 39.75 32.80 -16.33
CA SER A 342 40.91 31.93 -16.15
C SER A 342 40.56 30.77 -15.22
N MET A 343 40.91 29.55 -15.62
CA MET A 343 40.68 28.32 -14.88
C MET A 343 42.00 27.70 -14.45
N PHE A 344 42.08 27.35 -13.19
CA PHE A 344 43.22 26.70 -12.53
C PHE A 344 42.79 25.32 -12.08
N VAL A 345 43.69 24.34 -12.20
CA VAL A 345 43.45 22.96 -11.78
C VAL A 345 44.68 22.51 -11.00
N ASN A 346 44.52 22.29 -9.69
CA ASN A 346 45.54 21.87 -8.72
C ASN A 346 46.66 22.89 -8.47
N ASP A 347 47.31 23.41 -9.53
CA ASP A 347 48.22 24.54 -9.43
C ASP A 347 47.44 25.86 -9.49
N MET A 348 47.47 26.60 -8.38
CA MET A 348 46.70 27.84 -8.21
C MET A 348 47.45 29.08 -8.69
N GLY A 349 48.73 28.95 -9.07
CA GLY A 349 49.58 30.02 -9.55
C GLY A 349 49.56 30.18 -11.07
N ILE A 350 49.27 29.11 -11.82
CA ILE A 350 49.29 29.11 -13.29
C ILE A 350 47.92 28.68 -13.84
N PRO A 351 47.22 29.51 -14.63
CA PRO A 351 45.96 29.10 -15.22
C PRO A 351 46.18 27.98 -16.23
N LYS A 352 45.45 26.88 -16.07
CA LYS A 352 45.45 25.73 -16.98
C LYS A 352 44.83 26.08 -18.34
N ARG A 353 43.82 26.95 -18.31
CA ARG A 353 43.14 27.53 -19.48
C ARG A 353 42.70 28.96 -19.16
N SER A 354 42.68 29.81 -20.18
CA SER A 354 42.16 31.17 -20.07
C SER A 354 41.44 31.55 -21.36
N LEU A 355 40.41 32.38 -21.23
CA LEU A 355 39.70 33.05 -22.32
C LEU A 355 39.78 34.55 -22.11
N SER A 356 40.12 35.27 -23.17
CA SER A 356 40.08 36.73 -23.22
C SER A 356 38.65 37.23 -23.27
N GLY A 357 38.46 38.52 -22.96
CA GLY A 357 37.14 39.16 -23.07
C GLY A 357 36.53 39.11 -24.47
N ASN A 358 37.36 39.04 -25.52
CA ASN A 358 36.86 38.90 -26.89
C ASN A 358 36.34 37.48 -27.17
N GLU A 359 36.95 36.46 -26.57
CA GLU A 359 36.52 35.06 -26.71
C GLU A 359 35.23 34.76 -25.93
N VAL A 360 35.02 35.41 -24.78
CA VAL A 360 33.75 35.34 -24.03
C VAL A 360 32.64 36.15 -24.72
N GLY A 361 33.02 37.29 -25.31
CA GLY A 361 32.16 38.09 -26.18
C GLY A 361 30.92 38.66 -25.49
N SER A 362 29.94 39.09 -26.30
CA SER A 362 28.68 39.69 -25.81
C SER A 362 27.77 38.70 -25.09
N SER A 363 27.99 37.39 -25.27
CA SER A 363 27.18 36.33 -24.68
C SER A 363 27.44 36.12 -23.19
N GLY A 364 28.64 36.48 -22.71
CA GLY A 364 29.08 36.20 -21.34
C GLY A 364 29.30 34.71 -21.05
N ARG A 365 29.16 33.81 -22.03
CA ARG A 365 29.33 32.36 -21.85
C ARG A 365 30.78 31.94 -22.06
N PHE A 366 31.22 30.96 -21.30
CA PHE A 366 32.53 30.35 -21.46
C PHE A 366 32.46 28.83 -21.36
N VAL A 367 33.35 28.16 -22.11
CA VAL A 367 33.49 26.71 -22.13
C VAL A 367 34.97 26.37 -22.08
N PHE A 368 35.35 25.52 -21.13
CA PHE A 368 36.67 24.89 -21.05
C PHE A 368 36.49 23.40 -21.29
N SER A 369 36.87 22.92 -22.47
CA SER A 369 36.70 21.51 -22.84
C SER A 369 37.95 20.69 -22.59
N GLN A 370 37.75 19.38 -22.44
CA GLN A 370 38.80 18.37 -22.31
C GLN A 370 39.76 18.63 -21.15
N ILE A 371 39.20 18.95 -19.97
CA ILE A 371 39.98 19.24 -18.77
C ILE A 371 40.36 17.95 -18.08
N GLN A 372 41.65 17.61 -18.16
CA GLN A 372 42.24 16.46 -17.50
C GLN A 372 42.29 16.69 -15.98
N LEU A 373 41.77 15.72 -15.25
CA LEU A 373 41.73 15.65 -13.79
C LEU A 373 42.57 14.47 -13.28
N ASN A 374 43.16 14.67 -12.10
CA ASN A 374 43.76 13.63 -11.25
C ASN A 374 42.67 12.95 -10.39
N ASN A 375 43.06 12.10 -9.45
CA ASN A 375 42.08 11.48 -8.53
C ASN A 375 41.36 12.52 -7.66
N ASP A 376 42.09 13.46 -7.06
CA ASP A 376 41.52 14.59 -6.32
C ASP A 376 42.00 15.90 -6.94
N ASN A 377 41.07 16.86 -7.05
CA ASN A 377 41.34 18.11 -7.74
C ASN A 377 40.72 19.32 -7.05
N ILE A 378 41.44 20.44 -7.12
CA ILE A 378 40.90 21.76 -6.80
C ILE A 378 40.84 22.55 -8.10
N VAL A 379 39.62 22.88 -8.54
CA VAL A 379 39.38 23.70 -9.72
C VAL A 379 38.98 25.11 -9.27
N LYS A 380 39.76 26.12 -9.65
CA LYS A 380 39.43 27.54 -9.40
C LYS A 380 39.12 28.22 -10.71
N ILE A 381 37.99 28.92 -10.76
CA ILE A 381 37.64 29.82 -11.86
C ILE A 381 37.78 31.25 -11.33
N THR A 382 38.52 32.08 -12.05
CA THR A 382 38.68 33.51 -11.79
C THR A 382 38.16 34.29 -12.98
N VAL A 383 37.36 35.33 -12.72
CA VAL A 383 36.85 36.22 -13.76
C VAL A 383 37.28 37.65 -13.46
N VAL A 384 37.67 38.38 -14.51
CA VAL A 384 38.03 39.80 -14.47
C VAL A 384 37.25 40.55 -15.55
N ASP A 385 36.48 41.56 -15.17
CA ASP A 385 35.71 42.39 -16.10
C ASP A 385 36.61 43.34 -16.92
N LYS A 386 36.01 44.16 -17.81
CA LYS A 386 36.74 45.18 -18.59
C LYS A 386 37.33 46.30 -17.73
N SER A 387 36.76 46.54 -16.55
CA SER A 387 37.13 47.60 -15.62
C SER A 387 38.21 47.17 -14.63
N GLY A 388 38.57 45.88 -14.64
CA GLY A 388 39.59 45.26 -13.79
C GLY A 388 39.06 44.63 -12.49
N ASN A 389 37.75 44.63 -12.22
CA ASN A 389 37.19 44.03 -11.02
C ASN A 389 37.23 42.50 -11.12
N ARG A 390 37.50 41.82 -10.00
CA ARG A 390 37.77 40.37 -9.97
C ARG A 390 36.80 39.60 -9.07
N ASN A 391 36.41 38.41 -9.52
CA ASN A 391 35.70 37.43 -8.71
C ASN A 391 36.32 36.03 -8.89
N GLN A 392 36.12 35.13 -7.93
CA GLN A 392 36.63 33.75 -8.02
C GLN A 392 35.70 32.73 -7.36
N LYS A 393 35.71 31.50 -7.88
CA LYS A 393 34.96 30.36 -7.35
C LYS A 393 35.82 29.10 -7.38
N ILE A 394 35.79 28.32 -6.29
CA ILE A 394 36.60 27.11 -6.11
C ILE A 394 35.66 25.90 -6.01
N PHE A 395 36.05 24.80 -6.66
CA PHE A 395 35.38 23.51 -6.64
C PHE A 395 36.37 22.42 -6.24
N GLU A 396 35.96 21.54 -5.35
CA GLU A 396 36.67 20.30 -5.06
C GLU A 396 36.05 19.18 -5.90
N VAL A 397 36.86 18.50 -6.70
CA VAL A 397 36.41 17.48 -7.66
C VAL A 397 37.25 16.22 -7.51
N SER A 398 36.61 15.14 -7.07
CA SER A 398 37.20 13.80 -7.02
C SER A 398 36.73 12.98 -8.22
N VAL A 399 37.66 12.24 -8.83
CA VAL A 399 37.40 11.37 -9.98
C VAL A 399 37.35 9.93 -9.51
N ASP A 400 36.26 9.25 -9.82
CA ASP A 400 36.07 7.84 -9.53
C ASP A 400 35.50 7.14 -10.76
N THR A 401 36.31 6.33 -11.44
CA THR A 401 35.93 5.67 -12.70
C THR A 401 35.54 4.20 -12.49
N GLU A 402 35.61 3.69 -11.26
CA GLU A 402 35.39 2.28 -10.98
C GLU A 402 33.92 2.06 -10.62
N LYS A 403 33.34 0.94 -11.09
CA LYS A 403 31.98 0.57 -10.69
C LYS A 403 32.00 -0.02 -9.28
N PRO A 404 30.95 0.19 -8.47
CA PRO A 404 30.86 -0.46 -7.17
C PRO A 404 30.85 -1.98 -7.32
N VAL A 405 31.66 -2.67 -6.53
CA VAL A 405 31.73 -4.13 -6.47
C VAL A 405 30.65 -4.64 -5.52
N VAL A 406 29.66 -5.32 -6.10
CA VAL A 406 28.50 -5.84 -5.37
C VAL A 406 28.48 -7.36 -5.42
N GLN A 407 28.36 -7.97 -4.24
CA GLN A 407 28.08 -9.40 -4.08
C GLN A 407 26.68 -9.56 -3.50
N LEU A 408 25.75 -10.06 -4.29
CA LEU A 408 24.38 -10.35 -3.85
C LEU A 408 24.24 -11.79 -3.37
N ASP A 409 23.52 -11.98 -2.28
CA ASP A 409 23.03 -13.30 -1.87
C ASP A 409 21.99 -13.79 -2.88
N ASP A 410 21.76 -15.11 -2.91
CA ASP A 410 20.85 -15.71 -3.87
C ASP A 410 19.41 -15.24 -3.64
N ILE A 411 18.77 -14.74 -4.71
CA ILE A 411 17.37 -14.33 -4.70
C ILE A 411 16.56 -15.49 -5.28
N PRO A 412 15.66 -16.11 -4.51
CA PRO A 412 14.98 -17.32 -4.93
C PRO A 412 14.13 -17.06 -6.18
N SER A 413 14.26 -17.92 -7.20
CA SER A 413 13.48 -17.84 -8.44
C SER A 413 12.00 -18.22 -8.26
N LEU A 414 11.68 -18.90 -7.16
CA LEU A 414 10.34 -19.34 -6.78
C LEU A 414 10.18 -19.23 -5.26
N THR A 415 9.08 -18.64 -4.78
CA THR A 415 8.84 -18.41 -3.35
C THR A 415 7.35 -18.44 -3.00
N SER A 416 7.05 -18.84 -1.77
CA SER A 416 5.71 -18.68 -1.15
C SER A 416 5.65 -17.47 -0.21
N LYS A 417 6.78 -16.79 0.04
CA LYS A 417 6.87 -15.63 0.94
C LYS A 417 6.65 -14.34 0.16
N GLN A 418 5.63 -13.56 0.56
CA GLN A 418 5.38 -12.22 0.01
C GLN A 418 6.47 -11.21 0.35
N ASN A 419 7.16 -11.39 1.48
CA ASN A 419 8.29 -10.57 1.89
C ASN A 419 9.57 -11.33 1.57
N LEU A 420 10.37 -10.78 0.65
CA LEU A 420 11.70 -11.29 0.35
C LEU A 420 12.74 -10.41 1.02
N THR A 421 13.79 -11.03 1.53
CA THR A 421 14.95 -10.33 2.06
C THR A 421 16.00 -10.26 0.96
N ILE A 422 16.47 -9.06 0.67
CA ILE A 422 17.61 -8.82 -0.22
C ILE A 422 18.80 -8.47 0.66
N SER A 423 19.86 -9.25 0.56
CA SER A 423 21.09 -9.05 1.31
C SER A 423 22.33 -9.27 0.43
N GLY A 424 23.45 -8.75 0.89
CA GLY A 424 24.71 -8.84 0.19
C GLY A 424 25.74 -7.88 0.76
N PHE A 425 26.79 -7.64 -0.02
CA PHE A 425 27.89 -6.76 0.30
C PHE A 425 28.17 -5.79 -0.86
N VAL A 426 28.45 -4.53 -0.56
CA VAL A 426 28.99 -3.54 -1.49
C VAL A 426 30.28 -2.97 -0.90
N ASN A 427 31.35 -2.92 -1.71
CA ASN A 427 32.70 -2.49 -1.29
C ASN A 427 32.77 -1.03 -0.83
N GLU A 428 31.82 -0.20 -1.24
CA GLU A 428 31.83 1.24 -1.05
C GLU A 428 30.43 1.79 -0.80
N GLN A 429 30.32 3.11 -0.62
CA GLN A 429 29.03 3.74 -0.41
C GLN A 429 28.28 3.91 -1.74
N ALA A 430 27.19 3.14 -1.90
CA ALA A 430 26.32 3.21 -3.06
C ALA A 430 24.87 3.50 -2.66
N LEU A 431 24.17 4.24 -3.51
CA LEU A 431 22.73 4.40 -3.52
C LEU A 431 22.10 3.17 -4.18
N ILE A 432 21.30 2.43 -3.43
CA ILE A 432 20.61 1.22 -3.86
C ILE A 432 19.18 1.60 -4.25
N LYS A 433 18.85 1.43 -5.53
CA LYS A 433 17.52 1.66 -6.10
C LYS A 433 16.89 0.32 -6.45
N VAL A 434 15.69 0.06 -5.93
CA VAL A 434 15.00 -1.23 -6.10
C VAL A 434 13.71 -1.05 -6.87
N PHE A 435 13.52 -1.86 -7.90
CA PHE A 435 12.36 -1.87 -8.77
C PHE A 435 11.72 -3.25 -8.71
N VAL A 436 10.40 -3.30 -8.54
CA VAL A 436 9.63 -4.55 -8.44
C VAL A 436 8.39 -4.44 -9.31
N ASP A 437 8.34 -5.24 -10.38
CA ASP A 437 7.26 -5.21 -11.35
C ASP A 437 6.60 -6.58 -11.48
N ALA A 438 5.28 -6.65 -11.26
CA ALA A 438 4.52 -7.89 -11.47
C ALA A 438 4.21 -8.20 -12.95
N LYS A 439 4.80 -7.44 -13.88
CA LYS A 439 4.70 -7.65 -15.32
C LYS A 439 6.08 -7.47 -15.92
N ALA A 440 6.73 -8.58 -16.26
CA ALA A 440 7.79 -8.54 -17.25
C ALA A 440 7.18 -8.10 -18.58
N ASN A 441 7.77 -7.07 -19.18
CA ASN A 441 7.63 -6.62 -20.56
C ASN A 441 6.30 -5.93 -20.92
N ASP A 442 6.19 -4.64 -20.60
CA ASP A 442 5.57 -3.74 -21.58
C ASP A 442 6.59 -3.55 -22.71
N THR A 443 6.32 -4.16 -23.88
CA THR A 443 7.13 -3.98 -25.09
C THR A 443 6.63 -2.81 -25.93
N ALA A 444 5.62 -2.07 -25.47
CA ALA A 444 5.17 -0.87 -26.15
C ALA A 444 6.30 0.16 -26.11
N VAL A 445 6.55 0.77 -27.25
CA VAL A 445 7.46 1.91 -27.37
C VAL A 445 6.63 3.19 -27.43
N PRO A 446 7.13 4.33 -26.93
CA PRO A 446 6.49 5.63 -27.09
C PRO A 446 6.19 5.99 -28.54
N SER A 447 5.22 6.87 -28.73
CA SER A 447 4.87 7.44 -30.02
C SER A 447 5.98 8.37 -30.54
N ARG A 448 6.07 8.51 -31.87
CA ARG A 448 7.00 9.46 -32.51
C ARG A 448 6.74 10.89 -32.02
N ILE A 449 7.81 11.61 -31.69
CA ILE A 449 7.74 13.03 -31.33
C ILE A 449 7.57 13.91 -32.58
N ALA A 450 6.66 14.87 -32.48
CA ALA A 450 6.33 15.83 -33.54
C ALA A 450 6.83 17.25 -33.17
N GLY A 451 6.79 18.16 -34.13
CA GLY A 451 7.03 19.58 -33.89
C GLY A 451 8.48 19.97 -33.58
N LEU A 452 9.46 19.08 -33.80
CA LEU A 452 10.88 19.41 -33.62
C LEU A 452 11.30 20.56 -34.53
N ASN A 453 11.78 21.64 -33.94
CA ASN A 453 12.24 22.83 -34.65
C ASN A 453 13.41 23.51 -33.93
N ALA A 454 14.27 24.19 -34.68
CA ALA A 454 15.33 25.05 -34.15
C ALA A 454 14.77 26.46 -33.90
N THR A 455 14.52 26.82 -32.64
CA THR A 455 13.85 28.07 -32.25
C THR A 455 14.80 29.26 -32.20
N ARG A 456 16.05 29.05 -31.77
CA ARG A 456 17.07 30.08 -31.71
C ARG A 456 18.42 29.54 -32.16
N ILE A 457 19.06 30.26 -33.07
CA ILE A 457 20.35 29.87 -33.63
C ILE A 457 21.34 31.01 -33.39
N GLY A 458 22.41 30.70 -32.68
CA GLY A 458 23.52 31.62 -32.42
C GLY A 458 24.76 31.27 -33.23
N GLN A 459 25.86 31.95 -32.90
CA GLN A 459 27.16 31.68 -33.52
C GLN A 459 27.78 30.35 -33.07
N ASN A 460 27.50 29.90 -31.85
CA ASN A 460 28.01 28.64 -31.26
C ASN A 460 26.95 27.93 -30.41
N PHE A 461 25.66 28.13 -30.72
CA PHE A 461 24.59 27.34 -30.10
C PHE A 461 23.40 27.16 -31.03
N VAL A 462 22.65 26.09 -30.83
CA VAL A 462 21.35 25.81 -31.43
C VAL A 462 20.38 25.45 -30.31
N GLU A 463 19.26 26.17 -30.20
CA GLU A 463 18.15 25.85 -29.31
C GLU A 463 17.09 25.09 -30.12
N LEU A 464 16.72 23.91 -29.62
CA LEU A 464 15.72 23.01 -30.17
C LEU A 464 14.50 22.98 -29.25
N HIS A 465 13.31 22.88 -29.86
CA HIS A 465 12.04 22.71 -29.18
C HIS A 465 11.18 21.71 -29.95
N TRP A 466 10.37 20.91 -29.25
CA TRP A 466 9.45 19.93 -29.85
C TRP A 466 8.12 19.85 -29.09
N ASP A 467 7.14 19.15 -29.63
CA ASP A 467 5.86 18.92 -28.94
C ASP A 467 6.02 17.87 -27.82
N GLU A 468 5.31 18.04 -26.72
CA GLU A 468 5.34 17.07 -25.61
C GLU A 468 4.76 15.70 -26.02
N SER A 469 5.38 14.61 -25.53
CA SER A 469 4.85 13.25 -25.64
C SER A 469 3.50 13.15 -24.93
N LYS A 470 2.59 12.40 -25.56
CA LYS A 470 1.24 12.10 -25.02
C LYS A 470 1.16 10.68 -24.44
N ASP A 471 2.26 9.94 -24.46
CA ASP A 471 2.30 8.56 -23.99
C ASP A 471 2.22 8.53 -22.45
N LYS A 472 1.37 7.66 -21.91
CA LYS A 472 1.07 7.62 -20.46
C LYS A 472 2.25 7.14 -19.63
N ASP A 473 3.12 6.34 -20.23
CA ASP A 473 4.32 5.74 -19.68
C ASP A 473 5.58 6.49 -20.09
N PHE A 474 5.46 7.68 -20.71
CA PHE A 474 6.58 8.51 -21.10
C PHE A 474 7.53 8.82 -19.93
N SER A 475 8.83 8.79 -20.22
CA SER A 475 9.91 8.97 -19.26
C SER A 475 10.80 10.17 -19.55
N HIS A 476 11.39 10.26 -20.74
CA HIS A 476 12.31 11.34 -21.13
C HIS A 476 12.53 11.33 -22.64
N TYR A 477 13.16 12.39 -23.16
CA TYR A 477 13.58 12.43 -24.56
C TYR A 477 15.07 12.17 -24.71
N VAL A 478 15.44 11.55 -25.83
CA VAL A 478 16.83 11.42 -26.30
C VAL A 478 17.01 12.35 -27.48
N VAL A 479 18.04 13.18 -27.43
CA VAL A 479 18.40 14.09 -28.52
C VAL A 479 19.59 13.52 -29.27
N TYR A 480 19.43 13.43 -30.59
CA TYR A 480 20.43 12.94 -31.53
C TYR A 480 20.96 14.10 -32.37
N ARG A 481 22.23 14.00 -32.74
CA ARG A 481 22.88 14.85 -33.73
C ARG A 481 23.64 13.97 -34.70
N GLU A 482 23.57 14.25 -35.99
CA GLU A 482 24.12 13.40 -37.05
C GLU A 482 25.60 13.01 -36.86
N ASP A 483 26.41 13.87 -36.23
CA ASP A 483 27.84 13.66 -36.01
C ASP A 483 28.20 13.03 -34.65
N SER A 484 27.23 12.88 -33.75
CA SER A 484 27.35 12.28 -32.41
C SER A 484 26.01 11.63 -32.01
N SER A 485 25.93 10.30 -32.09
CA SER A 485 24.74 9.55 -31.71
C SER A 485 24.90 8.96 -30.29
N PRO A 486 23.99 9.17 -29.32
CA PRO A 486 23.15 10.35 -28.99
C PRO A 486 23.95 11.44 -28.25
N ILE A 487 23.40 12.66 -28.10
CA ILE A 487 24.10 13.81 -27.48
C ILE A 487 23.53 14.27 -26.12
N ALA A 488 22.27 13.97 -25.81
CA ALA A 488 21.67 14.37 -24.55
C ALA A 488 20.43 13.56 -24.19
N LEU A 489 20.17 13.45 -22.88
CA LEU A 489 18.85 13.15 -22.32
C LEU A 489 18.28 14.45 -21.75
N THR A 490 17.06 14.83 -22.12
CA THR A 490 16.43 16.02 -21.54
C THR A 490 15.67 15.66 -20.26
N LYS A 491 16.09 16.25 -19.14
CA LYS A 491 15.47 16.10 -17.82
C LYS A 491 15.14 17.47 -17.21
N PRO A 492 14.04 17.61 -16.44
CA PRO A 492 13.01 16.59 -16.18
C PRO A 492 12.21 16.23 -17.45
N ALA A 493 11.51 15.09 -17.43
CA ALA A 493 10.77 14.50 -18.56
C ALA A 493 9.93 15.50 -19.37
N ASN A 494 9.26 16.41 -18.66
CA ASN A 494 8.38 17.43 -19.21
C ASN A 494 9.12 18.63 -19.83
N PHE A 495 10.45 18.56 -19.96
CA PHE A 495 11.25 19.60 -20.57
C PHE A 495 11.50 19.26 -22.05
N ASN A 496 10.70 19.84 -22.93
CA ASN A 496 10.71 19.66 -24.39
C ASN A 496 11.61 20.68 -25.12
N LEU A 497 12.72 21.07 -24.48
CA LEU A 497 13.68 22.05 -24.99
C LEU A 497 15.11 21.58 -24.72
N PHE A 498 15.99 21.77 -25.70
CA PHE A 498 17.42 21.48 -25.57
C PHE A 498 18.26 22.57 -26.22
N ILE A 499 19.36 22.97 -25.57
CA ILE A 499 20.33 23.91 -26.15
C ILE A 499 21.63 23.14 -26.39
N ASP A 500 21.94 22.90 -27.66
CA ASP A 500 23.24 22.43 -28.08
C ASP A 500 24.22 23.61 -28.10
N ALA A 501 25.21 23.58 -27.22
CA ALA A 501 26.26 24.60 -27.12
C ALA A 501 27.62 24.10 -27.63
N LEU A 502 27.71 22.86 -28.12
CA LEU A 502 28.94 22.23 -28.62
C LEU A 502 28.91 22.18 -30.16
N VAL A 503 28.54 23.30 -30.78
CA VAL A 503 28.45 23.48 -32.24
C VAL A 503 29.42 24.53 -32.74
N ASP A 504 30.02 24.24 -33.89
CA ASP A 504 30.94 25.12 -34.60
C ASP A 504 30.19 26.22 -35.33
N SER A 505 30.81 27.40 -35.44
CA SER A 505 30.25 28.53 -36.16
C SER A 505 30.23 28.30 -37.68
N GLY A 506 29.11 28.65 -38.32
CA GLY A 506 28.93 28.53 -39.77
C GLY A 506 28.71 27.11 -40.30
N LYS A 507 28.51 26.13 -39.40
CA LYS A 507 28.31 24.71 -39.75
C LYS A 507 26.84 24.32 -39.61
N THR A 508 26.39 23.42 -40.48
CA THR A 508 25.05 22.84 -40.45
C THR A 508 25.06 21.55 -39.66
N TYR A 509 24.09 21.40 -38.76
CA TYR A 509 23.87 20.21 -37.94
C TYR A 509 22.44 19.71 -38.12
N THR A 510 22.27 18.40 -38.19
CA THR A 510 20.97 17.74 -38.26
C THR A 510 20.65 17.11 -36.92
N TYR A 511 19.45 17.36 -36.40
CA TYR A 511 18.98 16.88 -35.10
C TYR A 511 17.72 16.04 -35.23
N GLU A 512 17.61 15.02 -34.38
CA GLU A 512 16.40 14.21 -34.21
C GLU A 512 16.12 14.04 -32.72
N VAL A 513 14.86 13.80 -32.35
CA VAL A 513 14.47 13.55 -30.97
C VAL A 513 13.57 12.32 -30.89
N SER A 514 13.82 11.42 -29.95
CA SER A 514 12.93 10.29 -29.64
C SER A 514 12.39 10.42 -28.22
N ALA A 515 11.33 9.68 -27.91
CA ALA A 515 10.83 9.51 -26.56
C ALA A 515 11.14 8.10 -26.06
N VAL A 516 11.45 8.00 -24.77
CA VAL A 516 11.67 6.74 -24.06
C VAL A 516 10.57 6.59 -23.01
N ASN A 517 10.05 5.38 -22.82
CA ASN A 517 9.10 5.12 -21.74
C ASN A 517 9.79 4.71 -20.44
N ASN A 518 9.01 4.60 -19.39
CA ASN A 518 9.46 4.19 -18.06
C ASN A 518 10.06 2.77 -18.03
N PHE A 519 9.96 1.99 -19.10
CA PHE A 519 10.57 0.66 -19.22
C PHE A 519 11.88 0.67 -20.02
N ALA A 520 12.43 1.86 -20.29
CA ALA A 520 13.63 2.07 -21.11
C ALA A 520 13.47 1.58 -22.57
N ASN A 521 12.24 1.50 -23.07
CA ASN A 521 11.99 1.27 -24.48
C ASN A 521 11.93 2.61 -25.21
N GLU A 522 12.78 2.76 -26.23
CA GLU A 522 12.84 3.95 -27.06
C GLU A 522 11.88 3.85 -28.26
N GLY A 523 11.10 4.90 -28.46
CA GLY A 523 10.22 5.07 -29.62
C GLY A 523 10.97 5.52 -30.87
N PRO A 524 10.27 5.60 -32.02
CA PRO A 524 10.87 6.10 -33.25
C PRO A 524 11.30 7.58 -33.10
N LYS A 525 12.45 7.91 -33.67
CA LYS A 525 12.94 9.29 -33.79
C LYS A 525 11.97 10.17 -34.58
N SER A 526 11.93 11.45 -34.23
CA SER A 526 11.19 12.50 -34.93
C SER A 526 11.66 12.67 -36.38
N GLU A 527 10.95 13.49 -37.14
CA GLU A 527 11.52 14.04 -38.38
C GLU A 527 12.77 14.89 -38.04
N PRO A 528 13.83 14.82 -38.86
CA PRO A 528 15.06 15.56 -38.61
C PRO A 528 14.90 17.06 -38.86
N VAL A 529 15.57 17.89 -38.05
CA VAL A 529 15.68 19.34 -38.27
C VAL A 529 17.14 19.73 -38.51
N ALA A 530 17.39 20.49 -39.58
CA ALA A 530 18.71 21.04 -39.86
C ALA A 530 18.81 22.49 -39.35
N ALA A 531 19.88 22.80 -38.62
CA ALA A 531 20.18 24.14 -38.14
C ALA A 531 21.61 24.55 -38.55
N THR A 532 21.75 25.73 -39.14
CA THR A 532 23.05 26.29 -39.54
C THR A 532 23.43 27.43 -38.63
N THR A 533 24.48 27.27 -37.83
CA THR A 533 24.94 28.30 -36.89
C THR A 533 25.39 29.56 -37.61
N LEU A 534 25.23 30.72 -36.95
CA LEU A 534 25.66 32.00 -37.51
C LEU A 534 27.19 32.04 -37.64
N LYS A 535 27.68 32.71 -38.68
CA LYS A 535 29.12 32.91 -38.90
C LYS A 535 29.68 33.97 -37.93
N GLY A 536 30.98 33.88 -37.62
CA GLY A 536 31.70 34.85 -36.79
C GLY A 536 31.95 34.43 -35.34
N GLY A 537 31.61 33.19 -34.97
CA GLY A 537 31.97 32.56 -33.70
C GLY A 537 33.17 31.61 -33.81
N ALA A 538 33.41 30.83 -32.77
CA ALA A 538 34.52 29.88 -32.70
C ALA A 538 34.26 28.59 -33.52
N ILE A 539 35.33 27.93 -33.97
CA ILE A 539 35.29 26.57 -34.53
C ILE A 539 36.03 25.67 -33.54
N LEU A 540 35.29 24.81 -32.84
CA LEU A 540 35.73 24.06 -31.67
C LEU A 540 35.93 22.56 -31.98
N ASN A 541 35.26 22.01 -32.99
CA ASN A 541 35.25 20.59 -33.39
C ASN A 541 34.96 19.63 -32.22
N LEU A 542 34.09 20.04 -31.29
CA LEU A 542 33.77 19.28 -30.09
C LEU A 542 32.73 18.20 -30.38
N LYS A 543 32.95 17.01 -29.83
CA LYS A 543 32.00 15.90 -29.85
C LYS A 543 31.45 15.67 -28.45
N TYR A 544 30.19 15.27 -28.38
CA TYR A 544 29.61 14.82 -27.12
C TYR A 544 30.24 13.49 -26.68
N PRO A 545 30.44 13.28 -25.36
CA PRO A 545 30.73 11.96 -24.82
C PRO A 545 29.53 11.02 -25.06
N GLU A 546 29.78 9.72 -25.05
CA GLU A 546 28.74 8.70 -25.23
C GLU A 546 27.66 8.85 -24.14
N VAL A 547 26.39 8.93 -24.55
CA VAL A 547 25.24 9.10 -23.66
C VAL A 547 24.54 7.75 -23.52
N ASP A 548 24.43 7.25 -22.28
CA ASP A 548 23.64 6.06 -21.98
C ASP A 548 22.15 6.40 -22.03
N ILE A 549 21.42 5.74 -22.93
CA ILE A 549 19.98 5.96 -23.19
C ILE A 549 19.08 5.00 -22.40
N LEU A 550 19.65 4.01 -21.70
CA LEU A 550 18.89 2.93 -21.04
C LEU A 550 18.63 3.19 -19.55
N GLU A 551 18.73 4.45 -19.12
CA GLU A 551 18.48 4.84 -17.74
C GLU A 551 16.99 4.63 -17.39
N ASP A 552 16.72 3.90 -16.30
CA ASP A 552 15.38 3.48 -15.89
C ASP A 552 14.78 4.49 -14.90
N PHE A 553 13.80 5.26 -15.37
CA PHE A 553 13.22 6.39 -14.62
C PHE A 553 11.98 6.03 -13.82
N ARG A 554 11.64 4.75 -13.68
CA ARG A 554 10.59 4.37 -12.74
C ARG A 554 10.93 4.91 -11.35
N LYS A 555 9.92 5.25 -10.56
CA LYS A 555 10.18 5.54 -9.15
C LYS A 555 10.59 4.22 -8.50
N PRO A 556 11.83 4.08 -8.00
CA PRO A 556 12.20 2.90 -7.27
C PRO A 556 11.28 2.75 -6.07
N VAL A 557 10.85 1.52 -5.81
CA VAL A 557 10.01 1.16 -4.67
C VAL A 557 10.78 1.43 -3.37
N ILE A 558 12.10 1.29 -3.41
CA ILE A 558 13.00 1.55 -2.29
C ILE A 558 14.24 2.29 -2.80
N VAL A 559 14.62 3.34 -2.06
CA VAL A 559 15.90 4.03 -2.20
C VAL A 559 16.58 4.03 -0.84
N LEU A 560 17.80 3.50 -0.78
CA LEU A 560 18.59 3.45 0.46
C LEU A 560 20.07 3.60 0.17
N ASN A 561 20.82 4.11 1.14
CA ASN A 561 22.28 4.13 1.07
C ASN A 561 22.81 2.85 1.72
N GLY A 562 23.72 2.16 1.03
CA GLY A 562 24.41 0.98 1.54
C GLY A 562 25.92 1.14 1.43
N SER A 563 26.64 0.63 2.43
CA SER A 563 28.09 0.45 2.38
C SER A 563 28.45 -0.78 3.22
N GLY A 564 29.30 -1.66 2.71
CA GLY A 564 29.56 -2.95 3.35
C GLY A 564 28.37 -3.90 3.24
N VAL A 565 28.06 -4.62 4.32
CA VAL A 565 26.92 -5.56 4.35
C VAL A 565 25.59 -4.79 4.40
N PHE A 566 24.67 -5.13 3.51
CA PHE A 566 23.31 -4.59 3.51
C PHE A 566 22.27 -5.71 3.62
N ASN A 567 21.11 -5.37 4.18
CA ASN A 567 19.97 -6.26 4.29
C ASN A 567 18.69 -5.41 4.35
N PHE A 568 17.74 -5.64 3.44
CA PHE A 568 16.44 -4.98 3.44
C PHE A 568 15.34 -5.88 2.88
N GLY A 569 14.09 -5.63 3.29
CA GLY A 569 12.93 -6.37 2.82
C GLY A 569 12.27 -5.71 1.61
N ILE A 570 11.89 -6.52 0.62
CA ILE A 570 10.98 -6.12 -0.47
C ILE A 570 9.67 -6.89 -0.35
N ARG A 571 8.56 -6.25 -0.72
CA ARG A 571 7.22 -6.86 -0.65
C ARG A 571 6.59 -7.02 -2.02
N LEU A 572 6.15 -8.25 -2.32
CA LEU A 572 5.48 -8.64 -3.56
C LEU A 572 3.96 -8.40 -3.43
N ASN A 573 3.50 -7.20 -3.80
CA ASN A 573 2.18 -6.67 -3.41
C ASN A 573 0.99 -6.99 -4.34
N LYS A 574 1.21 -7.67 -5.47
CA LYS A 574 0.19 -7.83 -6.54
C LYS A 574 -0.44 -9.24 -6.61
N GLY A 575 -0.22 -10.07 -5.58
CA GLY A 575 -0.70 -11.46 -5.53
C GLY A 575 0.22 -12.44 -6.27
N ASP A 576 -0.19 -13.69 -6.39
CA ASP A 576 0.60 -14.75 -7.06
C ASP A 576 0.90 -14.39 -8.52
N GLY A 577 2.09 -14.74 -9.00
CA GLY A 577 2.52 -14.46 -10.37
C GLY A 577 4.02 -14.18 -10.48
N ASN A 578 4.44 -13.74 -11.66
CA ASN A 578 5.85 -13.43 -11.95
C ASN A 578 6.17 -12.00 -11.56
N TYR A 579 7.25 -11.83 -10.79
CA TYR A 579 7.81 -10.55 -10.41
C TYR A 579 9.19 -10.41 -11.04
N PHE A 580 9.43 -9.26 -11.66
CA PHE A 580 10.74 -8.83 -12.12
C PHE A 580 11.33 -7.88 -11.06
N ILE A 581 12.47 -8.25 -10.50
CA ILE A 581 13.19 -7.46 -9.52
C ILE A 581 14.44 -6.91 -10.20
N LYS A 582 14.58 -5.60 -10.24
CA LYS A 582 15.79 -4.91 -10.71
C LYS A 582 16.40 -4.13 -9.55
N LEU A 583 17.69 -4.32 -9.33
CA LEU A 583 18.50 -3.66 -8.31
C LEU A 583 19.58 -2.85 -9.01
N VAL A 584 19.65 -1.56 -8.72
CA VAL A 584 20.69 -0.66 -9.26
C VAL A 584 21.49 -0.13 -8.08
N PHE A 585 22.80 -0.34 -8.10
CA PHE A 585 23.75 0.17 -7.14
C PHE A 585 24.55 1.27 -7.82
N GLU A 586 24.44 2.50 -7.35
CA GLU A 586 25.04 3.69 -7.94
C GLU A 586 25.95 4.37 -6.94
N ASP A 587 27.23 4.53 -7.25
CA ASP A 587 28.16 5.24 -6.38
C ASP A 587 27.95 6.77 -6.41
N ARG A 588 28.82 7.53 -5.73
CA ARG A 588 28.73 9.00 -5.68
C ARG A 588 29.14 9.68 -6.99
N ALA A 589 29.90 9.01 -7.85
CA ALA A 589 30.33 9.48 -9.16
C ALA A 589 29.37 9.05 -10.29
N GLU A 590 28.26 8.40 -9.94
CA GLU A 590 27.23 7.86 -10.83
C GLU A 590 27.65 6.61 -11.63
N ASN A 591 28.71 5.89 -11.22
CA ASN A 591 28.96 4.55 -11.78
C ASN A 591 27.97 3.56 -11.19
N SER A 592 27.41 2.70 -12.04
CA SER A 592 26.35 1.78 -11.61
C SER A 592 26.57 0.32 -12.00
N VAL A 593 26.04 -0.56 -11.15
CA VAL A 593 25.90 -2.00 -11.36
C VAL A 593 24.44 -2.39 -11.23
N VAL A 594 23.95 -3.19 -12.17
CA VAL A 594 22.54 -3.60 -12.26
C VAL A 594 22.41 -5.11 -12.12
N PHE A 595 21.45 -5.56 -11.31
CA PHE A 595 21.06 -6.96 -11.19
C PHE A 595 19.58 -7.14 -11.45
N GLU A 596 19.25 -8.15 -12.24
CA GLU A 596 17.87 -8.46 -12.63
C GLU A 596 17.53 -9.91 -12.29
N ARG A 597 16.36 -10.13 -11.67
CA ARG A 597 15.89 -11.46 -11.25
C ARG A 597 14.39 -11.61 -11.50
N ASN A 598 14.02 -12.75 -12.05
CA ASN A 598 12.62 -13.19 -12.14
C ASN A 598 12.29 -14.05 -10.93
N VAL A 599 11.25 -13.68 -10.18
CA VAL A 599 10.76 -14.41 -9.02
C VAL A 599 9.29 -14.73 -9.19
N VAL A 600 8.95 -16.01 -9.14
CA VAL A 600 7.55 -16.46 -9.15
C VAL A 600 7.05 -16.53 -7.71
N LEU A 601 5.99 -15.80 -7.39
CA LEU A 601 5.27 -15.92 -6.12
C LEU A 601 4.10 -16.89 -6.29
N ASP A 602 4.07 -17.95 -5.48
CA ASP A 602 2.95 -18.87 -5.40
C ASP A 602 2.61 -19.14 -3.92
N THR A 603 1.54 -18.49 -3.45
CA THR A 603 1.04 -18.62 -2.09
C THR A 603 -0.04 -19.70 -1.95
N LYS A 604 -0.47 -20.33 -3.05
CA LYS A 604 -1.57 -21.30 -3.05
C LYS A 604 -1.08 -22.70 -2.73
N LYS A 605 -1.75 -23.32 -1.76
CA LYS A 605 -1.55 -24.75 -1.46
C LYS A 605 -1.89 -25.62 -2.68
N PRO A 606 -1.15 -26.70 -2.94
CA PRO A 606 -1.49 -27.64 -4.01
C PRO A 606 -2.85 -28.29 -3.75
N ASP A 607 -3.72 -28.35 -4.77
CA ASP A 607 -5.01 -29.06 -4.71
C ASP A 607 -4.77 -30.55 -4.96
N VAL A 608 -4.98 -31.38 -3.94
CA VAL A 608 -4.70 -32.82 -3.98
C VAL A 608 -6.00 -33.59 -4.11
N LYS A 609 -6.05 -34.53 -5.07
CA LYS A 609 -7.24 -35.38 -5.30
C LYS A 609 -6.82 -36.83 -5.39
N ILE A 610 -7.58 -37.71 -4.72
CA ILE A 610 -7.51 -39.17 -4.90
C ILE A 610 -8.61 -39.57 -5.87
N THR A 611 -8.23 -40.12 -7.02
CA THR A 611 -9.14 -40.62 -8.07
C THR A 611 -9.47 -42.09 -7.88
N SER A 612 -8.53 -42.88 -7.36
CA SER A 612 -8.73 -44.29 -7.00
C SER A 612 -8.03 -44.60 -5.68
N PRO A 613 -8.66 -45.31 -4.73
CA PRO A 613 -10.06 -45.76 -4.74
C PRO A 613 -11.07 -44.59 -4.61
N PRO A 614 -12.28 -44.72 -5.18
CA PRO A 614 -13.32 -43.70 -5.04
C PRO A 614 -13.85 -43.63 -3.60
N SER A 615 -14.50 -42.52 -3.26
CA SER A 615 -14.98 -42.29 -1.88
C SER A 615 -16.03 -43.31 -1.48
N GLY A 616 -15.80 -44.01 -0.35
CA GLY A 616 -16.71 -45.03 0.14
C GLY A 616 -16.65 -46.35 -0.63
N ALA A 617 -15.62 -46.57 -1.45
CA ALA A 617 -15.34 -47.86 -2.08
C ALA A 617 -15.34 -48.98 -1.02
N LEU A 618 -15.95 -50.12 -1.35
CA LEU A 618 -15.93 -51.33 -0.54
C LEU A 618 -14.95 -52.32 -1.18
N LEU A 619 -13.79 -52.50 -0.55
CA LEU A 619 -12.77 -53.45 -0.91
C LEU A 619 -12.98 -54.77 -0.18
N PHE A 620 -12.69 -55.86 -0.87
CA PHE A 620 -12.66 -57.19 -0.27
C PHE A 620 -11.28 -57.44 0.36
N GLU A 621 -11.21 -58.19 1.47
CA GLU A 621 -9.94 -58.44 2.20
C GLU A 621 -8.80 -58.96 1.30
N ASN A 622 -9.07 -59.92 0.40
CA ASN A 622 -8.09 -60.47 -0.55
C ASN A 622 -7.65 -59.51 -1.67
N ALA A 623 -8.31 -58.35 -1.80
CA ALA A 623 -7.93 -57.28 -2.74
C ALA A 623 -7.46 -56.01 -2.02
N ALA A 624 -7.66 -55.94 -0.69
CA ALA A 624 -7.27 -54.81 0.13
C ALA A 624 -5.76 -54.82 0.47
N ASN A 625 -5.05 -55.92 0.20
CA ASN A 625 -3.60 -56.04 0.40
C ASN A 625 -2.76 -55.48 -0.76
N GLU A 626 -3.35 -55.25 -1.95
CA GLU A 626 -2.66 -54.78 -3.15
C GLU A 626 -3.45 -53.66 -3.86
N VAL A 627 -3.67 -52.54 -3.17
CA VAL A 627 -4.49 -51.44 -3.70
C VAL A 627 -3.61 -50.38 -4.37
N ASN A 628 -3.95 -50.01 -5.60
CA ASN A 628 -3.35 -48.84 -6.25
C ASN A 628 -4.04 -47.55 -5.80
N VAL A 629 -3.29 -46.66 -5.14
CA VAL A 629 -3.78 -45.31 -4.78
C VAL A 629 -3.30 -44.32 -5.84
N ILE A 630 -4.24 -43.77 -6.60
CA ILE A 630 -3.98 -42.89 -7.75
C ILE A 630 -4.63 -41.54 -7.49
N GLY A 631 -3.97 -40.47 -7.92
CA GLY A 631 -4.50 -39.14 -7.78
C GLY A 631 -3.79 -38.09 -8.61
N THR A 632 -4.22 -36.84 -8.44
CA THR A 632 -3.69 -35.66 -9.12
C THR A 632 -3.36 -34.55 -8.13
N THR A 633 -2.32 -33.78 -8.41
CA THR A 633 -1.86 -32.61 -7.64
C THR A 633 -1.13 -31.62 -8.57
N LYS A 634 -0.44 -30.61 -8.03
CA LYS A 634 0.46 -29.75 -8.83
C LYS A 634 1.60 -30.57 -9.44
N PRO A 635 2.01 -30.29 -10.69
CA PRO A 635 3.15 -30.96 -11.33
C PRO A 635 4.42 -30.96 -10.48
N ASN A 636 5.15 -32.08 -10.51
CA ASN A 636 6.42 -32.27 -9.76
C ASN A 636 6.31 -32.06 -8.24
N ALA A 637 5.11 -32.06 -7.67
CA ALA A 637 4.92 -32.04 -6.22
C ALA A 637 5.34 -33.38 -5.61
N ARG A 638 5.98 -33.34 -4.44
CA ARG A 638 6.25 -34.50 -3.59
C ARG A 638 4.95 -34.95 -2.95
N VAL A 639 4.67 -36.24 -2.94
CA VAL A 639 3.39 -36.79 -2.47
C VAL A 639 3.65 -37.90 -1.47
N HIS A 640 3.00 -37.82 -0.32
CA HIS A 640 3.15 -38.73 0.81
C HIS A 640 1.79 -39.34 1.17
N LEU A 641 1.74 -40.67 1.34
CA LEU A 641 0.54 -41.40 1.71
C LEU A 641 0.68 -41.96 3.12
N PHE A 642 -0.34 -41.70 3.95
CA PHE A 642 -0.51 -42.27 5.28
C PHE A 642 -1.79 -43.11 5.30
N VAL A 643 -1.72 -44.31 5.86
CA VAL A 643 -2.82 -45.27 5.97
C VAL A 643 -3.24 -45.36 7.44
N ASP A 644 -4.47 -44.93 7.73
CA ASP A 644 -5.12 -44.97 9.05
C ASP A 644 -4.35 -44.28 10.18
N ARG A 645 -3.48 -43.34 9.82
CA ARG A 645 -2.69 -42.52 10.73
C ARG A 645 -2.46 -41.13 10.17
N THR A 646 -2.21 -40.17 11.05
CA THR A 646 -1.70 -38.85 10.67
C THR A 646 -0.18 -38.78 10.88
N PRO A 647 0.51 -37.76 10.34
CA PRO A 647 1.96 -37.61 10.52
C PRO A 647 2.42 -37.41 11.97
N PHE A 648 1.49 -37.22 12.93
CA PHE A 648 1.77 -36.80 14.31
C PHE A 648 1.34 -37.82 15.38
N SER A 649 0.56 -38.84 15.01
CA SER A 649 0.02 -39.83 15.96
C SER A 649 0.68 -41.19 15.80
N SER A 650 1.07 -41.83 16.91
CA SER A 650 1.31 -43.27 16.93
C SER A 650 0.01 -44.01 16.58
N PHE A 651 0.12 -45.14 15.89
CA PHE A 651 -1.00 -46.02 15.56
C PHE A 651 -1.88 -46.22 16.81
N ASN A 652 -3.15 -45.82 16.73
CA ASN A 652 -4.20 -46.08 17.73
C ASN A 652 -4.39 -45.13 18.94
N ALA A 653 -4.20 -43.81 18.79
CA ALA A 653 -4.76 -42.83 19.73
C ALA A 653 -5.55 -41.76 18.96
N THR A 654 -6.89 -41.86 19.01
CA THR A 654 -7.89 -40.90 18.47
C THR A 654 -7.51 -40.23 17.15
N PHE A 655 -8.06 -40.74 16.04
CA PHE A 655 -7.93 -40.16 14.70
C PHE A 655 -8.57 -38.75 14.63
N GLU A 656 -7.89 -37.73 15.16
CA GLU A 656 -8.32 -36.33 15.10
C GLU A 656 -7.72 -35.65 13.87
N LEU A 657 -8.58 -35.32 12.90
CA LEU A 657 -8.22 -34.59 11.68
C LEU A 657 -8.26 -33.06 11.84
N SER A 658 -8.73 -32.56 13.00
CA SER A 658 -9.00 -31.14 13.26
C SER A 658 -7.75 -30.26 13.21
N GLY A 659 -6.58 -30.76 13.62
CA GLY A 659 -5.29 -30.04 13.62
C GLY A 659 -4.49 -30.13 12.33
N LEU A 660 -4.81 -31.09 11.45
CA LEU A 660 -3.98 -31.47 10.31
C LEU A 660 -3.69 -30.29 9.34
N ALA A 661 -4.66 -29.42 9.12
CA ALA A 661 -4.52 -28.29 8.20
C ALA A 661 -3.45 -27.27 8.62
N ASN A 662 -3.20 -27.13 9.93
CA ASN A 662 -2.23 -26.19 10.50
C ASN A 662 -0.88 -26.85 10.75
N GLU A 663 -0.88 -28.07 11.28
CA GLU A 663 0.34 -28.75 11.69
C GLU A 663 1.17 -29.25 10.51
N VAL A 664 0.53 -29.68 9.40
CA VAL A 664 1.23 -30.19 8.22
C VAL A 664 2.16 -29.16 7.60
N GLN A 665 1.91 -27.86 7.77
CA GLN A 665 2.82 -26.82 7.25
C GLN A 665 4.15 -26.75 8.03
N ASN A 666 4.19 -27.26 9.27
CA ASN A 666 5.31 -27.08 10.19
C ASN A 666 6.24 -28.29 10.28
N ILE A 667 5.95 -29.40 9.59
CA ILE A 667 6.81 -30.59 9.56
C ILE A 667 7.96 -30.36 8.56
N ALA A 668 9.19 -30.77 8.87
CA ALA A 668 10.26 -30.74 7.87
C ALA A 668 10.01 -31.81 6.79
N GLU A 669 10.18 -31.50 5.51
CA GLU A 669 9.94 -32.46 4.39
C GLU A 669 10.59 -33.85 4.60
N PRO A 670 11.85 -33.95 5.09
CA PRO A 670 12.47 -35.26 5.34
C PRO A 670 11.80 -36.11 6.43
N GLN A 671 10.95 -35.51 7.28
CA GLN A 671 10.16 -36.22 8.29
C GLN A 671 8.85 -36.79 7.70
N LEU A 672 8.41 -36.30 6.54
CA LEU A 672 7.29 -36.88 5.78
C LEU A 672 7.73 -38.05 4.90
N ASP A 673 9.00 -38.11 4.50
CA ASP A 673 9.53 -39.16 3.63
C ASP A 673 9.30 -40.58 4.18
N ALA A 674 8.98 -41.49 3.27
CA ALA A 674 8.75 -42.90 3.57
C ALA A 674 10.03 -43.57 4.11
N LYS A 675 10.14 -43.63 5.44
CA LYS A 675 11.16 -44.41 6.16
C LYS A 675 10.56 -45.43 7.12
N CYS A 676 9.24 -45.50 7.22
CA CYS A 676 8.59 -46.45 8.10
C CYS A 676 8.39 -47.79 7.40
N ARG A 677 9.28 -48.76 7.64
CA ARG A 677 8.96 -50.18 7.41
C ARG A 677 8.45 -50.77 8.71
N PHE A 678 7.20 -51.20 8.72
CA PHE A 678 6.65 -52.00 9.80
C PHE A 678 7.51 -53.26 9.98
N ASN A 679 8.29 -53.32 11.06
CA ASN A 679 9.01 -54.53 11.42
C ASN A 679 8.24 -55.23 12.54
N VAL A 680 7.54 -56.29 12.17
CA VAL A 680 6.70 -57.11 13.06
C VAL A 680 7.46 -57.58 14.31
N ALA A 681 8.80 -57.68 14.24
CA ALA A 681 9.62 -58.23 15.31
C ALA A 681 10.03 -57.22 16.42
N SER A 682 10.00 -55.90 16.19
CA SER A 682 10.70 -54.96 17.07
C SER A 682 9.83 -54.06 17.96
N LYS A 683 8.48 -54.13 17.90
CA LYS A 683 7.57 -53.24 18.65
C LYS A 683 7.91 -51.73 18.56
N SER A 684 8.74 -51.33 17.60
CA SER A 684 9.15 -49.94 17.39
C SER A 684 8.15 -49.31 16.42
N LEU A 685 7.21 -48.54 16.98
CA LEU A 685 6.28 -47.72 16.21
C LEU A 685 7.02 -46.50 15.66
N CYS A 686 7.02 -46.33 14.34
CA CYS A 686 7.53 -45.12 13.72
C CYS A 686 6.70 -43.92 14.20
N SER A 687 7.34 -42.98 14.87
CA SER A 687 6.68 -41.76 15.35
C SER A 687 6.43 -40.74 14.24
N THR A 688 7.23 -40.72 13.17
CA THR A 688 7.15 -39.74 12.08
C THR A 688 7.62 -40.36 10.75
N GLY A 689 6.80 -40.33 9.70
CA GLY A 689 7.14 -40.81 8.35
C GLY A 689 5.96 -41.48 7.64
N ALA A 690 5.76 -41.14 6.36
CA ALA A 690 4.70 -41.72 5.52
C ALA A 690 4.86 -43.22 5.31
N ASP A 691 3.75 -43.90 4.99
CA ASP A 691 3.77 -45.30 4.57
C ASP A 691 4.37 -45.42 3.17
N PHE A 692 4.03 -44.47 2.28
CA PHE A 692 4.59 -44.40 0.94
C PHE A 692 4.91 -42.95 0.54
N SER A 693 5.88 -42.76 -0.35
CA SER A 693 6.23 -41.44 -0.88
C SER A 693 6.60 -41.55 -2.36
N THR A 694 6.16 -40.59 -3.16
CA THR A 694 6.42 -40.51 -4.60
C THR A 694 6.50 -39.04 -5.04
N THR A 695 6.76 -38.80 -6.32
CA THR A 695 6.68 -37.45 -6.92
C THR A 695 5.67 -37.52 -8.06
N SER A 696 4.81 -36.51 -8.16
CA SER A 696 3.88 -36.39 -9.28
C SER A 696 4.61 -36.07 -10.59
N ASP A 697 4.07 -36.54 -11.72
CA ASP A 697 4.62 -36.29 -13.04
C ASP A 697 4.42 -34.82 -13.50
N SER A 698 4.88 -34.48 -14.71
CA SER A 698 4.72 -33.15 -15.31
C SER A 698 3.27 -32.74 -15.56
N ASN A 699 2.34 -33.70 -15.55
CA ASN A 699 0.91 -33.48 -15.66
C ASN A 699 0.21 -33.45 -14.29
N GLY A 700 0.96 -33.64 -13.19
CA GLY A 700 0.45 -33.65 -11.82
C GLY A 700 -0.12 -35.00 -11.37
N ASN A 701 0.04 -36.09 -12.11
CA ASN A 701 -0.46 -37.40 -11.70
C ASN A 701 0.52 -38.09 -10.73
N PHE A 702 -0.02 -38.76 -9.72
CA PHE A 702 0.76 -39.62 -8.83
C PHE A 702 0.11 -41.00 -8.67
N LYS A 703 0.93 -42.01 -8.39
CA LYS A 703 0.51 -43.39 -8.16
C LYS A 703 1.34 -44.02 -7.03
N PHE A 704 0.66 -44.68 -6.11
CA PHE A 704 1.23 -45.62 -5.16
C PHE A 704 0.76 -47.03 -5.54
N GLU A 705 1.70 -47.94 -5.74
CA GLU A 705 1.41 -49.31 -6.15
C GLU A 705 1.43 -50.26 -4.95
N ASN A 706 0.57 -51.28 -4.98
CA ASN A 706 0.52 -52.38 -4.01
C ASN A 706 0.44 -51.89 -2.56
N VAL A 707 -0.45 -50.93 -2.29
CA VAL A 707 -0.68 -50.41 -0.95
C VAL A 707 -1.50 -51.43 -0.16
N ASP A 708 -0.91 -51.96 0.92
CA ASP A 708 -1.59 -52.88 1.83
C ASP A 708 -2.47 -52.09 2.82
N LEU A 709 -3.78 -52.13 2.59
CA LEU A 709 -4.78 -51.52 3.47
C LEU A 709 -5.25 -52.48 4.58
N THR A 710 -4.80 -53.74 4.59
CA THR A 710 -5.12 -54.74 5.63
C THR A 710 -4.22 -54.61 6.87
N ALA A 711 -3.12 -53.88 6.78
CA ALA A 711 -2.19 -53.66 7.90
C ALA A 711 -2.85 -53.08 9.17
N ILE A 712 -4.01 -52.42 9.04
CA ILE A 712 -4.82 -51.93 10.18
C ILE A 712 -5.42 -53.03 11.06
N PHE A 713 -5.35 -54.29 10.64
CA PHE A 713 -5.72 -55.48 11.42
C PHE A 713 -4.52 -56.03 12.23
N GLY A 714 -3.34 -55.40 12.12
CA GLY A 714 -2.09 -55.80 12.77
C GLY A 714 -1.94 -55.26 14.20
N GLY A 715 -2.60 -55.90 15.16
CA GLY A 715 -2.34 -55.70 16.59
C GLY A 715 -3.47 -56.21 17.45
N ALA A 716 -3.41 -57.49 17.87
CA ALA A 716 -4.38 -58.23 18.71
C ALA A 716 -5.86 -58.27 18.23
N ALA A 717 -6.29 -57.35 17.38
CA ALA A 717 -7.56 -57.34 16.66
C ALA A 717 -7.27 -57.60 15.17
N ARG A 718 -6.79 -58.81 14.89
CA ARG A 718 -6.95 -59.37 13.54
C ARG A 718 -8.46 -59.43 13.29
N LEU A 719 -8.90 -59.35 12.03
CA LEU A 719 -10.11 -60.08 11.67
C LEU A 719 -9.81 -61.52 12.03
N MET A 720 -10.32 -61.94 13.18
CA MET A 720 -10.00 -63.26 13.67
C MET A 720 -10.67 -64.24 12.72
N GLU A 721 -9.87 -65.01 11.98
CA GLU A 721 -10.13 -66.43 12.04
C GLU A 721 -10.01 -66.77 13.51
N VAL A 722 -11.14 -66.85 14.23
CA VAL A 722 -11.09 -67.24 15.64
C VAL A 722 -10.93 -68.75 15.62
N PRO A 723 -9.74 -69.28 15.95
CA PRO A 723 -9.61 -70.71 16.12
C PRO A 723 -10.45 -71.08 17.34
N ILE A 724 -11.06 -72.26 17.29
CA ILE A 724 -11.95 -72.78 18.32
C ILE A 724 -11.34 -72.76 19.75
N SER A 725 -10.02 -72.59 19.89
CA SER A 725 -9.33 -72.51 21.18
C SER A 725 -9.61 -71.25 22.01
N ASP A 726 -9.92 -70.12 21.38
CA ASP A 726 -9.81 -68.81 22.05
C ASP A 726 -11.17 -68.20 22.45
N PHE A 727 -12.27 -68.96 22.31
CA PHE A 727 -13.66 -68.51 22.44
C PHE A 727 -14.25 -68.54 23.87
N ARG A 728 -13.45 -68.30 24.92
CA ARG A 728 -13.93 -68.47 26.31
C ARG A 728 -14.13 -67.23 27.16
N ASP A 729 -13.86 -66.03 26.67
CA ASP A 729 -14.22 -64.84 27.43
C ASP A 729 -14.28 -63.59 26.57
N THR A 730 -15.14 -62.66 26.98
CA THR A 730 -15.41 -61.32 26.43
C THR A 730 -16.44 -61.16 25.31
N SER A 731 -17.40 -60.29 25.62
CA SER A 731 -18.38 -59.68 24.74
C SER A 731 -17.73 -59.07 23.49
N LEU A 732 -17.73 -59.83 22.40
CA LEU A 732 -17.53 -59.29 21.06
C LEU A 732 -18.80 -58.49 20.70
N GLU A 733 -18.78 -57.19 21.02
CA GLU A 733 -19.67 -56.22 20.38
C GLU A 733 -19.58 -56.44 18.86
N GLU A 734 -20.71 -56.83 18.26
CA GLU A 734 -21.00 -56.87 16.83
C GLU A 734 -19.77 -57.08 15.92
N ALA A 735 -19.51 -58.32 15.51
CA ALA A 735 -18.62 -58.59 14.38
C ALA A 735 -19.11 -57.82 13.14
N LYS A 736 -18.59 -56.60 12.94
CA LYS A 736 -18.96 -55.73 11.83
C LYS A 736 -18.43 -56.37 10.55
N ASP A 737 -19.32 -56.67 9.61
CA ASP A 737 -19.03 -57.19 8.27
C ASP A 737 -18.08 -56.29 7.42
N SER A 738 -17.64 -55.15 7.95
CA SER A 738 -16.65 -54.25 7.35
C SER A 738 -15.94 -53.35 8.37
N LYS A 739 -14.69 -52.97 8.08
CA LYS A 739 -13.92 -51.93 8.79
C LYS A 739 -13.62 -50.77 7.84
N THR A 740 -13.61 -49.52 8.33
CA THR A 740 -13.26 -48.36 7.49
C THR A 740 -11.81 -47.95 7.74
N THR A 741 -11.04 -47.81 6.67
CA THR A 741 -9.67 -47.28 6.64
C THR A 741 -9.70 -45.86 6.08
N THR A 742 -8.92 -44.94 6.65
CA THR A 742 -8.76 -43.60 6.08
C THR A 742 -7.37 -43.41 5.48
N LEU A 743 -7.33 -43.04 4.20
CA LEU A 743 -6.12 -42.59 3.51
C LEU A 743 -5.95 -41.09 3.73
N VAL A 744 -4.75 -40.65 4.09
CA VAL A 744 -4.37 -39.24 4.12
C VAL A 744 -3.24 -39.04 3.13
N VAL A 745 -3.47 -38.24 2.09
CA VAL A 745 -2.43 -37.89 1.11
C VAL A 745 -2.05 -36.44 1.31
N ILE A 746 -0.76 -36.19 1.49
CA ILE A 746 -0.17 -34.85 1.62
C ILE A 746 0.70 -34.62 0.39
N ALA A 747 0.53 -33.49 -0.28
CA ALA A 747 1.43 -33.06 -1.35
C ALA A 747 2.13 -31.76 -0.99
N THR A 748 3.44 -31.72 -1.22
CA THR A 748 4.30 -30.54 -1.08
C THR A 748 4.69 -30.07 -2.48
N ASP A 749 4.35 -28.82 -2.82
CA ASP A 749 4.79 -28.23 -4.08
C ASP A 749 6.24 -27.70 -4.01
N ALA A 750 6.75 -27.20 -5.14
CA ALA A 750 8.12 -26.71 -5.24
C ALA A 750 8.42 -25.47 -4.37
N THR A 751 7.39 -24.75 -3.88
CA THR A 751 7.57 -23.63 -2.92
C THR A 751 7.57 -24.10 -1.46
N GLY A 752 7.37 -25.40 -1.22
CA GLY A 752 7.18 -25.98 0.10
C GLY A 752 5.75 -25.86 0.64
N GLN A 753 4.80 -25.32 -0.14
CA GLN A 753 3.41 -25.23 0.30
C GLN A 753 2.74 -26.60 0.27
N ARG A 754 1.95 -26.90 1.30
CA ARG A 754 1.33 -28.22 1.46
C ARG A 754 -0.17 -28.22 1.37
N GLY A 755 -0.69 -29.16 0.59
CA GLY A 755 -2.10 -29.51 0.52
C GLY A 755 -2.31 -30.93 0.99
N PHE A 756 -3.52 -31.26 1.43
CA PHE A 756 -3.85 -32.62 1.81
C PHE A 756 -5.27 -32.99 1.40
N VAL A 757 -5.52 -34.28 1.26
CA VAL A 757 -6.83 -34.85 1.03
C VAL A 757 -6.98 -36.13 1.83
N THR A 758 -8.19 -36.37 2.32
CA THR A 758 -8.53 -37.63 2.99
C THR A 758 -9.48 -38.44 2.13
N ARG A 759 -9.37 -39.76 2.21
CA ARG A 759 -10.25 -40.70 1.51
C ARG A 759 -10.56 -41.88 2.40
N SER A 760 -11.84 -42.07 2.71
CA SER A 760 -12.30 -43.24 3.45
C SER A 760 -12.62 -44.39 2.49
N VAL A 761 -12.12 -45.57 2.83
CA VAL A 761 -12.30 -46.83 2.11
C VAL A 761 -12.83 -47.86 3.09
N ARG A 762 -13.90 -48.57 2.73
CA ARG A 762 -14.43 -49.67 3.55
C ARG A 762 -13.78 -50.97 3.11
N ILE A 763 -13.33 -51.77 4.04
CA ILE A 763 -12.83 -53.13 3.80
C ILE A 763 -13.87 -54.08 4.36
N GLY A 764 -14.55 -54.81 3.47
CA GLY A 764 -15.51 -55.85 3.81
C GLY A 764 -14.81 -57.15 4.19
N THR A 765 -15.40 -57.88 5.12
CA THR A 765 -14.81 -59.07 5.73
C THR A 765 -15.74 -60.26 5.55
N CYS A 766 -15.13 -61.42 5.35
CA CYS A 766 -15.86 -62.65 5.04
C CYS A 766 -16.06 -63.58 6.22
N TRP A 767 -15.39 -63.28 7.31
CA TRP A 767 -15.27 -64.16 8.45
C TRP A 767 -16.01 -63.55 9.64
N SER A 768 -16.97 -64.31 10.16
CA SER A 768 -17.73 -63.94 11.37
C SER A 768 -18.19 -65.21 12.10
N GLY A 769 -18.18 -65.22 13.44
CA GLY A 769 -18.67 -66.32 14.27
C GLY A 769 -17.64 -67.42 14.56
N ASN A 770 -18.08 -68.49 15.23
CA ASN A 770 -17.25 -69.65 15.58
C ASN A 770 -17.06 -70.47 14.30
N GLN A 771 -15.84 -70.57 13.75
CA GLN A 771 -15.53 -71.33 12.53
C GLN A 771 -15.61 -72.86 12.76
N SER A 772 -16.78 -73.34 13.14
CA SER A 772 -17.04 -74.72 13.54
C SER A 772 -17.32 -75.64 12.36
N TRP A 773 -17.60 -75.08 11.17
CA TRP A 773 -17.76 -75.82 9.93
C TRP A 773 -16.79 -75.34 8.87
N ASP A 774 -16.04 -76.26 8.30
CA ASP A 774 -15.27 -76.04 7.08
C ASP A 774 -16.19 -76.15 5.85
N VAL A 775 -16.02 -75.26 4.87
CA VAL A 775 -16.86 -75.18 3.67
C VAL A 775 -16.05 -75.54 2.44
N ILE A 776 -16.31 -76.71 1.88
CA ILE A 776 -15.48 -77.27 0.81
C ILE A 776 -16.28 -77.24 -0.51
N PRO A 777 -15.91 -76.41 -1.50
CA PRO A 777 -16.51 -76.47 -2.83
C PRO A 777 -16.17 -77.79 -3.52
N LEU A 778 -17.20 -78.54 -3.93
CA LEU A 778 -17.02 -79.77 -4.71
C LEU A 778 -16.98 -79.44 -6.21
N ALA A 779 -15.82 -78.98 -6.70
CA ALA A 779 -15.64 -78.53 -8.08
C ALA A 779 -16.05 -79.58 -9.13
N HIS A 780 -15.89 -80.88 -8.84
CA HIS A 780 -16.25 -81.97 -9.76
C HIS A 780 -17.76 -82.15 -9.99
N TYR A 781 -18.62 -81.53 -9.17
CA TYR A 781 -20.08 -81.53 -9.33
C TYR A 781 -20.62 -80.18 -9.84
N GLN A 782 -19.75 -79.29 -10.31
CA GLN A 782 -20.18 -78.04 -10.93
C GLN A 782 -20.84 -78.29 -12.28
N SER A 783 -21.94 -77.58 -12.55
CA SER A 783 -22.66 -77.64 -13.83
C SER A 783 -23.15 -76.23 -14.22
N PRO A 784 -23.17 -75.87 -15.51
CA PRO A 784 -22.52 -76.57 -16.60
C PRO A 784 -20.98 -76.54 -16.45
N PRO A 785 -20.23 -77.48 -17.08
CA PRO A 785 -18.76 -77.47 -17.03
C PRO A 785 -18.14 -76.26 -17.76
N PHE A 786 -18.88 -75.68 -18.71
CA PHE A 786 -18.52 -74.44 -19.41
C PHE A 786 -19.70 -73.48 -19.41
N LEU A 787 -19.46 -72.21 -19.15
CA LEU A 787 -20.49 -71.16 -19.29
C LEU A 787 -20.65 -70.78 -20.76
N SER A 788 -21.88 -70.82 -21.27
CA SER A 788 -22.16 -70.35 -22.63
C SER A 788 -22.16 -68.83 -22.69
N THR A 789 -21.37 -68.26 -23.60
CA THR A 789 -21.32 -66.83 -23.87
C THR A 789 -22.66 -66.28 -24.35
N GLU A 790 -23.42 -67.07 -25.12
CA GLU A 790 -24.74 -66.72 -25.64
C GLU A 790 -25.77 -66.63 -24.50
N ARG A 791 -25.86 -67.66 -23.66
CA ARG A 791 -26.81 -67.68 -22.54
C ARG A 791 -26.46 -66.67 -21.45
N MET A 792 -25.18 -66.35 -21.28
CA MET A 792 -24.76 -65.24 -20.43
C MET A 792 -25.19 -63.87 -20.98
N ALA A 793 -25.12 -63.66 -22.30
CA ALA A 793 -25.57 -62.43 -22.95
C ALA A 793 -27.09 -62.24 -22.88
N GLU A 794 -27.84 -63.34 -22.90
CA GLU A 794 -29.30 -63.37 -22.74
C GLU A 794 -29.74 -63.27 -21.27
N GLY A 795 -28.82 -63.47 -20.31
CA GLY A 795 -29.13 -63.50 -18.88
C GLY A 795 -29.89 -64.75 -18.44
N THR A 796 -29.74 -65.86 -19.18
CA THR A 796 -30.42 -67.14 -18.94
C THR A 796 -29.47 -68.22 -18.44
N GLU A 797 -28.18 -67.93 -18.27
CA GLU A 797 -27.20 -68.91 -17.78
C GLU A 797 -27.40 -69.21 -16.29
N THR A 798 -27.59 -70.47 -15.94
CA THR A 798 -27.69 -70.93 -14.55
C THR A 798 -26.47 -71.74 -14.17
N ILE A 799 -25.77 -71.32 -13.12
CA ILE A 799 -24.65 -72.05 -12.53
C ILE A 799 -25.13 -72.89 -11.35
N TYR A 800 -24.57 -74.09 -11.24
CA TYR A 800 -24.90 -75.08 -10.23
C TYR A 800 -23.63 -75.55 -9.52
N PHE A 801 -23.56 -75.38 -8.21
CA PHE A 801 -22.40 -75.81 -7.42
C PHE A 801 -22.84 -76.44 -6.10
N ILE A 802 -21.98 -77.32 -5.59
CA ILE A 802 -22.20 -78.08 -4.36
C ILE A 802 -21.14 -77.70 -3.35
N PHE A 803 -21.57 -77.44 -2.11
CA PHE A 803 -20.69 -77.30 -0.97
C PHE A 803 -20.85 -78.51 -0.04
N ASN A 804 -19.72 -79.05 0.42
CA ASN A 804 -19.67 -80.01 1.51
C ASN A 804 -19.26 -79.28 2.79
N TYR A 805 -19.96 -79.55 3.89
CA TYR A 805 -19.73 -78.96 5.19
C TYR A 805 -19.13 -80.00 6.12
N SER A 806 -17.90 -79.78 6.56
CA SER A 806 -17.22 -80.65 7.51
C SER A 806 -17.16 -79.98 8.88
N TYR A 807 -17.75 -80.60 9.89
CA TYR A 807 -17.71 -80.03 11.23
C TYR A 807 -16.33 -80.23 11.87
N ILE A 808 -15.73 -79.13 12.31
CA ILE A 808 -14.43 -79.07 13.00
C ILE A 808 -14.55 -78.45 14.40
N GLY A 809 -15.77 -78.06 14.82
CA GLY A 809 -16.10 -77.43 16.11
C GLY A 809 -15.94 -78.34 17.33
N ARG A 810 -16.03 -77.73 18.53
CA ARG A 810 -15.87 -78.42 19.83
C ARG A 810 -17.15 -79.06 20.37
N GLY A 811 -18.33 -78.57 20.00
CA GLY A 811 -19.60 -79.13 20.43
C GLY A 811 -19.87 -80.50 19.82
N ILE A 812 -20.75 -81.28 20.45
CA ILE A 812 -21.19 -82.59 19.96
C ILE A 812 -22.56 -82.51 19.28
N ASN A 813 -22.90 -83.54 18.49
CA ASN A 813 -24.16 -83.63 17.73
C ASN A 813 -24.50 -82.40 16.86
N PRO A 814 -23.54 -81.88 16.06
CA PRO A 814 -23.73 -80.66 15.29
C PRO A 814 -24.77 -80.86 14.19
N LYS A 815 -25.67 -79.89 14.01
CA LYS A 815 -26.74 -79.92 13.00
C LYS A 815 -26.87 -78.58 12.29
N ILE A 816 -26.76 -78.58 10.96
CA ILE A 816 -27.01 -77.38 10.15
C ILE A 816 -28.51 -77.12 10.08
N LYS A 817 -28.92 -75.90 10.49
CA LYS A 817 -30.32 -75.42 10.43
C LYS A 817 -30.63 -74.66 9.16
N GLY A 818 -29.67 -73.91 8.65
CA GLY A 818 -29.86 -73.13 7.45
C GLY A 818 -28.53 -72.72 6.84
N VAL A 819 -28.52 -72.64 5.52
CA VAL A 819 -27.41 -72.07 4.77
C VAL A 819 -27.99 -71.01 3.85
N SER A 820 -27.32 -69.86 3.79
CA SER A 820 -27.61 -68.80 2.85
C SER A 820 -26.33 -68.46 2.08
N ILE A 821 -26.46 -68.25 0.78
CA ILE A 821 -25.34 -67.84 -0.06
C ILE A 821 -25.68 -66.49 -0.66
N ILE A 822 -24.90 -65.49 -0.31
CA ILE A 822 -25.03 -64.13 -0.85
C ILE A 822 -23.77 -63.77 -1.63
N LYS A 823 -23.86 -62.77 -2.51
CA LYS A 823 -22.66 -62.27 -3.17
C LYS A 823 -21.72 -61.62 -2.15
N ALA A 824 -20.43 -61.93 -2.23
CA ALA A 824 -19.44 -61.35 -1.32
C ALA A 824 -18.97 -59.94 -1.75
N CYS A 825 -19.48 -59.45 -2.88
CA CYS A 825 -19.05 -58.24 -3.54
C CYS A 825 -20.21 -57.27 -3.83
N SER A 826 -19.88 -55.98 -4.02
CA SER A 826 -20.85 -54.92 -4.30
C SER A 826 -21.00 -54.63 -5.80
N THR A 827 -22.11 -54.01 -6.21
CA THR A 827 -22.35 -53.58 -7.61
C THR A 827 -21.64 -52.27 -7.97
N ARG A 828 -21.09 -51.54 -6.99
CA ARG A 828 -20.38 -50.28 -7.19
C ARG A 828 -18.89 -50.55 -7.14
N GLU A 829 -18.29 -50.64 -8.33
CA GLU A 829 -16.85 -50.59 -8.61
C GLU A 829 -15.99 -51.53 -7.76
N LEU A 830 -15.83 -52.77 -8.22
CA LEU A 830 -14.78 -53.64 -7.73
C LEU A 830 -13.43 -53.23 -8.32
N LEU A 831 -12.48 -52.94 -7.43
CA LEU A 831 -11.08 -52.66 -7.76
C LEU A 831 -10.26 -53.94 -8.03
N ASP A 832 -10.84 -55.13 -7.80
CA ASP A 832 -10.25 -56.41 -8.19
C ASP A 832 -10.70 -56.79 -9.62
N PRO A 833 -9.80 -56.78 -10.60
CA PRO A 833 -10.11 -57.12 -11.98
C PRO A 833 -10.72 -58.53 -12.14
N ARG A 834 -10.39 -59.48 -11.25
CA ARG A 834 -10.83 -60.89 -11.32
C ARG A 834 -12.34 -61.05 -11.18
N PHE A 835 -12.99 -60.15 -10.42
CA PHE A 835 -14.40 -60.27 -10.06
C PHE A 835 -15.29 -59.17 -10.68
N ASN A 836 -14.70 -58.24 -11.44
CA ASN A 836 -15.38 -57.06 -11.98
C ASN A 836 -16.65 -57.43 -12.78
N ILE A 837 -16.58 -58.50 -13.57
CA ILE A 837 -17.70 -58.97 -14.39
C ILE A 837 -18.61 -59.92 -13.60
N SER A 838 -18.05 -60.92 -12.92
CA SER A 838 -18.82 -61.95 -12.19
C SER A 838 -19.71 -61.36 -11.09
N CYS A 839 -19.27 -60.30 -10.41
CA CYS A 839 -20.05 -59.61 -9.38
C CYS A 839 -21.24 -58.79 -9.91
N GLN A 840 -21.15 -58.29 -11.15
CA GLN A 840 -22.24 -57.54 -11.77
C GLN A 840 -23.37 -58.47 -12.22
N ILE A 841 -23.01 -59.68 -12.66
CA ILE A 841 -23.97 -60.69 -13.12
C ILE A 841 -24.47 -61.61 -12.00
N MET A 842 -23.85 -61.62 -10.81
CA MET A 842 -24.30 -62.45 -9.70
C MET A 842 -25.55 -61.88 -9.00
N PRO A 843 -26.58 -62.70 -8.71
CA PRO A 843 -27.76 -62.27 -7.97
C PRO A 843 -27.41 -61.91 -6.51
N SER A 844 -28.28 -61.14 -5.84
CA SER A 844 -28.03 -60.65 -4.48
C SER A 844 -28.08 -61.73 -3.38
N GLY A 845 -28.68 -62.89 -3.64
CA GLY A 845 -28.71 -64.00 -2.68
C GLY A 845 -29.44 -65.24 -3.20
N ASN A 846 -29.12 -66.38 -2.61
CA ASN A 846 -29.70 -67.69 -2.90
C ASN A 846 -29.79 -68.53 -1.61
N SER A 847 -30.87 -69.29 -1.47
CA SER A 847 -31.03 -70.27 -0.39
C SER A 847 -30.76 -71.66 -0.95
N PRO A 848 -29.56 -72.23 -0.74
CA PRO A 848 -29.25 -73.59 -1.16
C PRO A 848 -30.27 -74.62 -0.67
N LYS A 849 -30.45 -75.67 -1.47
CA LYS A 849 -31.13 -76.89 -1.02
C LYS A 849 -30.14 -77.76 -0.25
N LEU A 850 -30.42 -78.02 1.02
CA LEU A 850 -29.65 -78.97 1.84
C LEU A 850 -29.98 -80.41 1.42
N LEU A 851 -28.95 -81.23 1.32
CA LEU A 851 -28.97 -82.63 0.92
C LEU A 851 -28.50 -83.51 2.10
N ASN A 852 -28.85 -84.80 2.07
CA ASN A 852 -28.56 -85.79 3.12
C ASN A 852 -29.20 -85.50 4.49
N PRO A 853 -30.54 -85.45 4.60
CA PRO A 853 -31.21 -85.42 5.89
C PRO A 853 -30.95 -86.74 6.65
N PRO A 854 -30.73 -86.71 7.99
CA PRO A 854 -30.94 -85.58 8.90
C PRO A 854 -29.74 -84.64 9.13
N ASP A 855 -28.56 -84.97 8.60
CA ASP A 855 -27.31 -84.28 8.94
C ASP A 855 -27.10 -82.97 8.14
N ASN A 856 -27.70 -82.87 6.95
CA ASN A 856 -27.72 -81.66 6.11
C ASN A 856 -26.33 -81.11 5.75
N THR A 857 -25.30 -81.96 5.72
CA THR A 857 -23.89 -81.58 5.54
C THR A 857 -23.48 -81.30 4.09
N VAL A 858 -24.40 -81.40 3.13
CA VAL A 858 -24.14 -81.05 1.73
C VAL A 858 -25.20 -80.06 1.26
N SER A 859 -24.82 -79.00 0.56
CA SER A 859 -25.77 -78.11 -0.09
C SER A 859 -25.61 -78.10 -1.61
N TYR A 860 -26.73 -77.97 -2.30
CA TYR A 860 -26.80 -77.74 -3.73
C TYR A 860 -27.40 -76.37 -4.00
N SER A 861 -26.69 -75.55 -4.77
CA SER A 861 -27.10 -74.19 -5.12
C SER A 861 -27.25 -74.05 -6.63
N ALA A 862 -28.38 -73.51 -7.07
CA ALA A 862 -28.63 -73.10 -8.44
C ALA A 862 -28.75 -71.56 -8.48
N MET A 863 -27.91 -70.89 -9.26
CA MET A 863 -27.92 -69.43 -9.39
C MET A 863 -28.04 -69.03 -10.86
N THR A 864 -29.15 -68.37 -11.22
CA THR A 864 -29.29 -67.77 -12.55
C THR A 864 -28.55 -66.44 -12.58
N LEU A 865 -27.60 -66.32 -13.51
CA LEU A 865 -26.80 -65.14 -13.72
C LEU A 865 -27.63 -64.04 -14.41
N SER A 866 -27.49 -62.82 -13.92
CA SER A 866 -28.09 -61.63 -14.51
C SER A 866 -27.37 -61.23 -15.79
N ARG A 867 -28.09 -60.58 -16.70
CA ARG A 867 -27.56 -60.07 -17.96
C ARG A 867 -26.46 -59.01 -17.74
N PHE A 868 -25.38 -59.09 -18.51
CA PHE A 868 -24.36 -58.04 -18.57
C PHE A 868 -24.66 -57.05 -19.72
N PRO A 869 -24.92 -55.75 -19.45
CA PRO A 869 -25.34 -54.80 -20.49
C PRO A 869 -24.37 -54.63 -21.67
N GLY A 870 -23.08 -54.92 -21.48
CA GLY A 870 -22.06 -54.80 -22.54
C GLY A 870 -21.98 -55.98 -23.51
N MET A 871 -22.69 -57.09 -23.26
CA MET A 871 -22.55 -58.33 -24.04
C MET A 871 -23.21 -58.27 -25.44
N ASP A 872 -24.20 -57.39 -25.65
CA ASP A 872 -24.93 -57.28 -26.92
C ASP A 872 -24.10 -56.63 -28.05
N ALA A 873 -23.07 -55.86 -27.68
CA ALA A 873 -22.30 -55.02 -28.60
C ALA A 873 -21.01 -55.68 -29.08
N PHE A 874 -20.70 -56.90 -28.63
CA PHE A 874 -19.40 -57.51 -28.90
C PHE A 874 -19.28 -58.01 -30.35
N LEU A 875 -18.40 -57.37 -31.13
CA LEU A 875 -17.89 -57.91 -32.39
C LEU A 875 -16.84 -59.01 -32.11
N GLU A 876 -16.40 -59.76 -33.13
CA GLU A 876 -15.42 -60.87 -32.95
C GLU A 876 -14.13 -60.43 -32.22
N LYS A 877 -13.67 -59.19 -32.47
CA LYS A 877 -12.50 -58.61 -31.78
C LYS A 877 -12.78 -58.26 -30.31
N ASP A 878 -14.01 -57.88 -30.00
CA ASP A 878 -14.42 -57.54 -28.65
C ASP A 878 -14.59 -58.80 -27.79
N TRP A 879 -15.13 -59.89 -28.36
CA TRP A 879 -15.16 -61.21 -27.71
C TRP A 879 -13.77 -61.75 -27.39
N LYS A 880 -12.81 -61.63 -28.32
CA LYS A 880 -11.41 -62.01 -28.06
C LYS A 880 -10.78 -61.16 -26.96
N SER A 881 -11.10 -59.87 -26.92
CA SER A 881 -10.61 -58.95 -25.88
C SER A 881 -11.25 -59.23 -24.52
N PHE A 882 -12.54 -59.54 -24.49
CA PHE A 882 -13.29 -59.97 -23.30
C PHE A 882 -12.74 -61.28 -22.74
N LEU A 883 -12.63 -62.33 -23.57
CA LEU A 883 -12.09 -63.64 -23.14
C LEU A 883 -10.63 -63.54 -22.69
N LYS A 884 -9.83 -62.62 -23.27
CA LYS A 884 -8.48 -62.30 -22.80
C LYS A 884 -8.51 -61.59 -21.44
N ALA A 885 -9.44 -60.67 -21.23
CA ALA A 885 -9.57 -59.93 -19.97
C ALA A 885 -9.95 -60.82 -18.79
N ILE A 886 -10.79 -61.84 -19.01
CA ILE A 886 -11.17 -62.82 -17.98
C ILE A 886 -10.25 -64.05 -17.94
N ASN A 887 -9.18 -64.10 -18.73
CA ASN A 887 -8.32 -65.28 -18.86
C ASN A 887 -9.09 -66.60 -19.12
N LYS A 888 -10.22 -66.53 -19.85
CA LYS A 888 -11.17 -67.63 -20.13
C LYS A 888 -11.87 -68.24 -18.90
N GLU A 889 -11.79 -67.62 -17.74
CA GLU A 889 -12.38 -68.13 -16.49
C GLU A 889 -13.15 -67.01 -15.77
N LEU A 890 -14.34 -67.32 -15.26
CA LEU A 890 -15.08 -66.43 -14.38
C LEU A 890 -15.14 -67.01 -12.98
N THR A 891 -14.55 -66.29 -12.03
CA THR A 891 -14.58 -66.64 -10.61
C THR A 891 -15.70 -65.86 -9.92
N PHE A 892 -16.60 -66.57 -9.25
CA PHE A 892 -17.72 -66.01 -8.50
C PHE A 892 -17.41 -66.01 -7.00
N PRO A 893 -17.25 -64.85 -6.36
CA PRO A 893 -17.01 -64.77 -4.92
C PRO A 893 -18.35 -64.85 -4.16
N VAL A 894 -18.54 -65.96 -3.42
CA VAL A 894 -19.77 -66.23 -2.66
C VAL A 894 -19.51 -66.12 -1.16
N LYS A 895 -20.42 -65.49 -0.43
CA LYS A 895 -20.41 -65.42 1.04
C LYS A 895 -21.42 -66.44 1.56
N VAL A 896 -20.93 -67.50 2.21
CA VAL A 896 -21.69 -68.63 2.73
C VAL A 896 -21.94 -68.42 4.22
N LYS A 897 -23.20 -68.18 4.58
CA LYS A 897 -23.65 -68.02 5.96
C LYS A 897 -24.31 -69.32 6.42
N ILE A 898 -23.76 -69.95 7.44
CA ILE A 898 -24.24 -71.22 8.01
C ILE A 898 -24.77 -70.94 9.40
N THR A 899 -26.04 -71.27 9.62
CA THR A 899 -26.66 -71.30 10.94
C THR A 899 -26.76 -72.76 11.38
N TYR A 900 -26.16 -73.10 12.52
CA TYR A 900 -26.09 -74.46 13.02
C TYR A 900 -26.42 -74.53 14.51
N GLN A 901 -26.76 -75.73 14.97
CA GLN A 901 -26.94 -76.06 16.37
C GLN A 901 -25.91 -77.10 16.81
N HIS A 902 -25.41 -76.96 18.03
CA HIS A 902 -24.53 -77.94 18.66
C HIS A 902 -24.70 -77.89 20.17
N ASP A 903 -24.32 -78.98 20.84
CA ASP A 903 -24.26 -79.06 22.30
C ASP A 903 -22.81 -78.84 22.72
N MET A 904 -22.54 -77.67 23.29
CA MET A 904 -21.18 -77.22 23.62
C MET A 904 -20.60 -77.90 24.87
N ASP A 905 -21.44 -78.13 25.88
CA ASP A 905 -21.03 -78.62 27.20
C ASP A 905 -21.41 -80.08 27.45
N ASN A 906 -22.02 -80.76 26.47
CA ASN A 906 -22.53 -82.14 26.55
C ASN A 906 -23.56 -82.30 27.68
N ASP A 907 -24.40 -81.29 27.86
CA ASP A 907 -25.47 -81.24 28.87
C ASP A 907 -26.88 -81.42 28.26
N GLY A 908 -26.96 -81.61 26.94
CA GLY A 908 -28.18 -81.77 26.17
C GLY A 908 -28.80 -80.46 25.68
N VAL A 909 -28.21 -79.29 26.00
CA VAL A 909 -28.70 -77.98 25.55
C VAL A 909 -28.11 -77.64 24.18
N LEU A 910 -28.99 -77.48 23.18
CA LEU A 910 -28.57 -77.09 21.82
C LEU A 910 -28.48 -75.57 21.70
N GLU A 911 -27.26 -75.05 21.54
CA GLU A 911 -27.02 -73.64 21.24
C GLU A 911 -27.07 -73.39 19.74
N THR A 912 -27.62 -72.25 19.31
CA THR A 912 -27.68 -71.86 17.89
C THR A 912 -26.65 -70.79 17.61
N GLU A 913 -25.72 -71.10 16.72
CA GLU A 913 -24.66 -70.19 16.29
C GLU A 913 -24.76 -69.92 14.80
N THR A 914 -24.08 -68.86 14.38
CA THR A 914 -23.96 -68.51 12.96
C THR A 914 -22.52 -68.23 12.64
N GLN A 915 -22.03 -68.87 11.59
CA GLN A 915 -20.75 -68.56 11.00
C GLN A 915 -20.93 -68.04 9.58
N THR A 916 -19.99 -67.22 9.14
CA THR A 916 -19.89 -66.81 7.76
C THR A 916 -18.47 -67.01 7.27
N THR A 917 -18.34 -67.54 6.05
CA THR A 917 -17.09 -67.67 5.31
C THR A 917 -17.31 -67.23 3.86
N CYS A 918 -16.25 -66.93 3.12
CA CYS A 918 -16.33 -66.69 1.69
C CYS A 918 -15.57 -67.75 0.91
N GLU A 919 -16.23 -68.25 -0.12
CA GLU A 919 -15.70 -69.24 -1.04
C GLU A 919 -15.66 -68.67 -2.46
N GLN A 920 -14.80 -69.25 -3.29
CA GLN A 920 -14.70 -68.90 -4.71
C GLN A 920 -15.16 -70.09 -5.54
N VAL A 921 -16.11 -69.82 -6.44
CA VAL A 921 -16.62 -70.82 -7.39
C VAL A 921 -16.22 -70.35 -8.78
N SER A 922 -15.27 -71.04 -9.40
CA SER A 922 -14.79 -70.72 -10.74
C SER A 922 -15.47 -71.56 -11.81
N TYR A 923 -15.77 -70.96 -12.96
CA TYR A 923 -16.20 -71.67 -14.16
C TYR A 923 -15.38 -71.23 -15.37
N VAL A 924 -15.05 -72.19 -16.23
CA VAL A 924 -14.45 -71.89 -17.53
C VAL A 924 -15.54 -71.37 -18.45
N VAL A 925 -15.26 -70.31 -19.21
CA VAL A 925 -16.18 -69.77 -20.21
C VAL A 925 -15.95 -70.48 -21.53
N ASP A 926 -17.03 -70.96 -22.15
CA ASP A 926 -16.97 -71.56 -23.47
C ASP A 926 -16.45 -70.52 -24.48
N SER A 927 -15.30 -70.82 -25.08
CA SER A 927 -14.66 -69.97 -26.08
C SER A 927 -14.88 -70.49 -27.50
N THR A 928 -15.67 -71.57 -27.65
CA THR A 928 -16.04 -72.16 -28.94
C THR A 928 -17.24 -71.44 -29.54
N ILE A 929 -17.10 -70.13 -29.79
CA ILE A 929 -18.02 -69.45 -30.71
C ILE A 929 -17.82 -70.10 -32.08
N ILE A 930 -18.71 -71.01 -32.46
CA ILE A 930 -18.81 -71.53 -33.82
C ILE A 930 -19.35 -70.36 -34.64
N ASP A 931 -18.48 -69.64 -35.35
CA ASP A 931 -18.94 -68.74 -36.41
C ASP A 931 -19.60 -69.61 -37.49
N PRO A 932 -20.93 -69.56 -37.69
CA PRO A 932 -21.59 -70.39 -38.69
C PRO A 932 -21.06 -70.08 -40.10
N ARG A 933 -20.48 -68.89 -40.31
CA ARG A 933 -19.83 -68.46 -41.56
C ARG A 933 -18.53 -69.21 -41.88
N LYS A 934 -17.93 -69.91 -40.91
CA LYS A 934 -16.75 -70.77 -41.15
C LYS A 934 -17.10 -72.19 -41.61
N PHE A 935 -18.34 -72.63 -41.40
CA PHE A 935 -18.76 -74.02 -41.65
C PHE A 935 -19.90 -74.14 -42.65
N LEU A 936 -20.56 -73.03 -43.00
CA LEU A 936 -21.52 -72.95 -44.09
C LEU A 936 -20.84 -72.33 -45.32
N PRO A 937 -20.81 -73.01 -46.47
CA PRO A 937 -20.28 -72.41 -47.70
C PRO A 937 -21.15 -71.22 -48.13
N ASP A 938 -20.49 -70.16 -48.61
CA ASP A 938 -21.09 -68.83 -48.88
C ASP A 938 -22.39 -68.85 -49.71
N TRP A 939 -22.57 -69.86 -50.57
CA TRP A 939 -23.79 -70.01 -51.38
C TRP A 939 -25.06 -70.22 -50.54
N LEU A 940 -24.97 -70.90 -49.39
CA LEU A 940 -26.13 -71.15 -48.54
C LEU A 940 -26.56 -69.89 -47.76
N LEU A 941 -25.62 -68.96 -47.52
CA LEU A 941 -25.85 -67.74 -46.75
C LEU A 941 -26.37 -66.60 -47.62
N PHE A 942 -25.86 -66.44 -48.83
CA PHE A 942 -26.23 -65.34 -49.72
C PHE A 942 -27.48 -65.63 -50.56
N ASP A 943 -27.70 -66.86 -51.03
CA ASP A 943 -28.87 -67.16 -51.87
C ASP A 943 -30.16 -67.23 -51.06
N PHE A 944 -30.12 -67.65 -49.79
CA PHE A 944 -31.31 -67.64 -48.94
C PHE A 944 -31.72 -66.20 -48.56
N VAL A 945 -30.75 -65.31 -48.32
CA VAL A 945 -31.01 -63.89 -48.05
C VAL A 945 -31.48 -63.18 -49.32
N ASN A 946 -30.86 -63.43 -50.48
CA ASN A 946 -31.32 -62.87 -51.75
C ASN A 946 -32.70 -63.42 -52.16
N PHE A 947 -32.99 -64.69 -51.90
CA PHE A 947 -34.31 -65.27 -52.10
C PHE A 947 -35.35 -64.64 -51.17
N LEU A 948 -35.04 -64.44 -49.89
CA LEU A 948 -35.92 -63.75 -48.95
C LEU A 948 -36.09 -62.27 -49.30
N GLN A 949 -35.05 -61.56 -49.71
CA GLN A 949 -35.12 -60.15 -50.12
C GLN A 949 -35.87 -59.98 -51.45
N SER A 950 -35.70 -60.91 -52.39
CA SER A 950 -36.45 -60.96 -53.64
C SER A 950 -37.90 -61.33 -53.38
N SER A 951 -38.18 -62.29 -52.51
CA SER A 951 -39.54 -62.67 -52.10
C SER A 951 -40.23 -61.55 -51.34
N ILE A 952 -39.54 -60.87 -50.42
CA ILE A 952 -40.05 -59.69 -49.70
C ILE A 952 -40.27 -58.54 -50.67
N LYS A 953 -39.34 -58.24 -51.59
CA LYS A 953 -39.51 -57.16 -52.58
C LYS A 953 -40.66 -57.45 -53.56
N THR A 954 -40.86 -58.72 -53.94
CA THR A 954 -41.97 -59.15 -54.78
C THR A 954 -43.29 -59.12 -54.01
N LEU A 955 -43.33 -59.56 -52.75
CA LEU A 955 -44.49 -59.45 -51.86
C LEU A 955 -44.85 -58.00 -51.57
N THR A 956 -43.87 -57.12 -51.35
CA THR A 956 -44.10 -55.67 -51.11
C THR A 956 -44.61 -54.96 -52.38
N SER A 957 -44.08 -55.32 -53.56
CA SER A 957 -44.57 -54.82 -54.85
C SER A 957 -45.98 -55.33 -55.19
N VAL A 958 -46.33 -56.55 -54.78
CA VAL A 958 -47.68 -57.12 -54.94
C VAL A 958 -48.63 -56.50 -53.91
N GLN A 959 -48.17 -56.22 -52.69
CA GLN A 959 -48.94 -55.55 -51.65
C GLN A 959 -49.30 -54.11 -52.03
N GLU A 960 -48.41 -53.36 -52.70
CA GLU A 960 -48.72 -52.02 -53.21
C GLU A 960 -49.75 -52.04 -54.36
N GLN A 961 -49.82 -53.12 -55.14
CA GLN A 961 -50.87 -53.32 -56.14
C GLN A 961 -52.19 -53.82 -55.54
N ILE A 962 -52.12 -54.66 -54.49
CA ILE A 962 -53.29 -55.15 -53.74
C ILE A 962 -53.91 -54.01 -52.91
N ASP A 963 -53.13 -53.10 -52.34
CA ASP A 963 -53.65 -51.93 -51.60
C ASP A 963 -54.37 -50.96 -52.55
N LYS A 964 -53.85 -50.73 -53.76
CA LYS A 964 -54.58 -49.96 -54.80
C LYS A 964 -55.86 -50.66 -55.26
N LEU A 965 -55.88 -52.00 -55.30
CA LEU A 965 -57.06 -52.80 -55.65
C LEU A 965 -58.09 -52.83 -54.49
N LEU A 966 -57.62 -52.87 -53.24
CA LEU A 966 -58.42 -52.78 -52.02
C LEU A 966 -59.00 -51.38 -51.83
N ASP A 967 -58.27 -50.31 -52.17
CA ASP A 967 -58.80 -48.94 -52.20
C ASP A 967 -59.88 -48.79 -53.29
N PHE A 968 -59.65 -49.32 -54.50
CA PHE A 968 -60.67 -49.34 -55.55
C PHE A 968 -61.89 -50.19 -55.17
N ALA A 969 -61.68 -51.34 -54.54
CA ALA A 969 -62.75 -52.22 -54.05
C ALA A 969 -63.47 -51.62 -52.84
N ALA A 970 -62.78 -50.89 -51.96
CA ALA A 970 -63.37 -50.18 -50.82
C ALA A 970 -64.20 -48.98 -51.28
N VAL A 971 -63.69 -48.19 -52.23
CA VAL A 971 -64.47 -47.11 -52.87
C VAL A 971 -65.65 -47.70 -53.65
N GLY A 972 -65.46 -48.81 -54.37
CA GLY A 972 -66.53 -49.53 -55.06
C GLY A 972 -67.57 -50.15 -54.13
N CYS A 973 -67.17 -50.67 -52.97
CA CYS A 973 -68.05 -51.22 -51.94
C CYS A 973 -68.79 -50.13 -51.16
N ILE A 974 -68.14 -49.00 -50.85
CA ILE A 974 -68.80 -47.83 -50.24
C ILE A 974 -69.79 -47.21 -51.23
N ALA A 975 -69.42 -47.11 -52.50
CA ALA A 975 -70.33 -46.67 -53.56
C ALA A 975 -71.49 -47.67 -53.74
N SER A 976 -71.23 -48.99 -53.77
CA SER A 976 -72.26 -50.04 -53.88
C SER A 976 -73.16 -50.12 -52.65
N PHE A 977 -72.63 -49.92 -51.44
CA PHE A 977 -73.42 -49.86 -50.21
C PHE A 977 -74.22 -48.56 -50.13
N GLY A 978 -73.64 -47.42 -50.51
CA GLY A 978 -74.35 -46.15 -50.64
C GLY A 978 -75.44 -46.20 -51.71
N LEU A 979 -75.19 -46.86 -52.84
CA LEU A 979 -76.15 -47.06 -53.92
C LEU A 979 -77.21 -48.09 -53.51
N ASN A 980 -76.88 -49.16 -52.79
CA ASN A 980 -77.85 -50.14 -52.25
C ASN A 980 -78.64 -49.59 -51.05
N LEU A 981 -78.09 -48.68 -50.27
CA LEU A 981 -78.79 -47.98 -49.20
C LEU A 981 -79.72 -46.92 -49.80
N ALA A 982 -79.25 -46.15 -50.80
CA ALA A 982 -80.08 -45.22 -51.57
C ALA A 982 -81.17 -45.97 -52.36
N LEU A 983 -80.84 -47.07 -53.04
CA LEU A 983 -81.79 -47.98 -53.68
C LEU A 983 -82.65 -48.73 -52.67
N GLY A 984 -82.20 -48.96 -51.44
CA GLY A 984 -82.97 -49.60 -50.37
C GLY A 984 -83.98 -48.66 -49.74
N ILE A 985 -83.61 -47.38 -49.58
CA ILE A 985 -84.50 -46.29 -49.20
C ILE A 985 -85.48 -46.01 -50.35
N TYR A 986 -85.00 -45.97 -51.60
CA TYR A 986 -85.83 -45.82 -52.81
C TYR A 986 -86.74 -47.05 -53.04
N ARG A 987 -86.29 -48.28 -52.77
CA ARG A 987 -87.09 -49.52 -52.83
C ARG A 987 -88.07 -49.62 -51.66
N ARG A 988 -87.76 -49.10 -50.46
CA ARG A 988 -88.76 -48.95 -49.37
C ARG A 988 -89.80 -47.87 -49.67
N TRP A 989 -89.43 -46.86 -50.45
CA TRP A 989 -90.30 -45.76 -50.88
C TRP A 989 -91.18 -46.15 -52.08
N ILE A 990 -90.70 -47.03 -52.97
CA ILE A 990 -91.45 -47.60 -54.10
C ILE A 990 -92.24 -48.86 -53.71
N ALA A 991 -91.81 -49.64 -52.70
CA ALA A 991 -92.58 -50.78 -52.17
C ALA A 991 -93.76 -50.38 -51.24
N PHE A 992 -94.08 -49.09 -51.16
CA PHE A 992 -95.39 -48.59 -50.72
C PHE A 992 -96.43 -48.65 -51.87
N TRP A 993 -96.01 -48.89 -53.12
CA TRP A 993 -96.87 -49.00 -54.28
C TRP A 993 -96.66 -50.34 -55.03
N GLU A 994 -97.69 -51.18 -54.97
CA GLU A 994 -98.11 -52.18 -55.99
C GLU A 994 -97.25 -53.44 -56.19
N GLU A 995 -97.62 -54.59 -55.61
CA GLU A 995 -98.65 -55.57 -56.00
C GLU A 995 -98.30 -56.50 -57.19
N LYS A 996 -97.70 -57.63 -56.79
CA LYS A 996 -97.88 -59.04 -57.25
C LYS A 996 -97.30 -59.55 -58.60
N PRO A 997 -96.88 -60.84 -58.64
CA PRO A 997 -95.95 -61.40 -59.63
C PRO A 997 -96.63 -62.30 -60.69
N PHE A 998 -95.90 -62.63 -61.77
CA PHE A 998 -96.21 -63.77 -62.66
C PHE A 998 -94.95 -64.58 -63.09
N LEU A 999 -94.71 -65.62 -62.30
CA LEU A 999 -94.30 -67.02 -62.56
C LEU A 999 -93.83 -67.57 -63.95
N ILE A 1000 -92.72 -68.36 -63.87
CA ILE A 1000 -92.51 -69.77 -64.36
C ILE A 1000 -91.59 -70.08 -65.58
N LEU A 1001 -90.47 -70.75 -65.23
CA LEU A 1001 -89.72 -71.91 -65.77
C LEU A 1001 -89.14 -72.05 -67.22
N LYS A 1002 -87.82 -72.33 -67.18
CA LYS A 1002 -87.04 -73.47 -67.75
C LYS A 1002 -86.36 -73.39 -69.15
N ARG A 1003 -85.04 -73.64 -69.07
CA ARG A 1003 -84.14 -74.55 -69.85
C ARG A 1003 -83.62 -74.12 -71.23
N GLY A 1004 -82.29 -74.07 -71.33
CA GLY A 1004 -81.52 -75.13 -72.02
C GLY A 1004 -80.53 -74.72 -73.14
N LEU A 1005 -79.27 -75.18 -72.98
CA LEU A 1005 -78.28 -75.63 -73.99
C LEU A 1005 -77.47 -74.62 -74.86
N GLY A 1006 -76.15 -74.52 -74.58
CA GLY A 1006 -75.05 -75.07 -75.42
C GLY A 1006 -74.55 -74.38 -76.71
N ALA A 1007 -73.28 -73.89 -76.66
CA ALA A 1007 -72.21 -73.79 -77.71
C ALA A 1007 -72.50 -72.94 -78.99
N SER A 1008 -71.59 -72.26 -79.71
CA SER A 1008 -70.15 -71.90 -79.66
C SER A 1008 -69.84 -71.00 -80.89
N GLU A 1009 -68.67 -70.33 -80.92
CA GLU A 1009 -67.92 -69.81 -82.11
C GLU A 1009 -68.42 -68.51 -82.81
N ILE A 1010 -67.63 -67.57 -83.39
CA ILE A 1010 -66.18 -67.33 -83.64
C ILE A 1010 -65.97 -65.89 -84.28
N PHE A 1011 -64.74 -65.31 -84.14
CA PHE A 1011 -64.04 -64.23 -84.92
C PHE A 1011 -64.65 -62.79 -84.96
N GLU A 1012 -63.95 -61.65 -85.11
CA GLU A 1012 -62.60 -61.27 -85.57
C GLU A 1012 -62.33 -59.75 -85.28
N LEU A 1013 -61.04 -59.36 -85.31
CA LEU A 1013 -60.48 -58.14 -85.98
C LEU A 1013 -60.35 -56.73 -85.35
N PHE A 1014 -59.10 -56.26 -85.52
CA PHE A 1014 -58.56 -54.92 -85.86
C PHE A 1014 -58.11 -53.89 -84.80
N GLU A 1015 -56.83 -54.07 -84.46
CA GLU A 1015 -55.69 -53.14 -84.31
C GLU A 1015 -55.70 -51.81 -85.14
N LYS A 1016 -55.24 -50.67 -84.54
CA LYS A 1016 -54.06 -49.84 -84.97
C LYS A 1016 -54.02 -48.37 -84.47
N LYS A 1017 -52.95 -48.04 -83.70
CA LYS A 1017 -51.91 -46.97 -83.88
C LYS A 1017 -52.31 -45.46 -83.88
N PRO A 1018 -51.37 -44.46 -83.93
CA PRO A 1018 -50.03 -44.23 -83.32
C PRO A 1018 -49.75 -42.72 -82.92
N LEU A 1019 -48.46 -42.37 -82.68
CA LEU A 1019 -47.73 -41.06 -82.74
C LEU A 1019 -47.58 -40.27 -81.42
N LYS A 1020 -46.52 -39.49 -81.13
CA LYS A 1020 -45.06 -39.33 -81.45
C LYS A 1020 -44.59 -38.07 -80.62
N PRO A 1021 -43.35 -37.53 -80.71
CA PRO A 1021 -42.52 -37.10 -79.55
C PRO A 1021 -42.28 -35.57 -79.45
N ALA A 1022 -41.50 -35.12 -78.45
CA ALA A 1022 -40.71 -33.88 -78.46
C ALA A 1022 -39.58 -34.00 -77.39
N ASN A 1023 -38.29 -34.07 -77.74
CA ASN A 1023 -37.32 -32.97 -77.99
C ASN A 1023 -37.16 -31.99 -76.80
N LYS A 1024 -35.97 -31.91 -76.16
CA LYS A 1024 -34.87 -30.98 -76.50
C LYS A 1024 -33.77 -30.95 -75.42
N ASP A 1025 -32.58 -30.60 -75.89
CA ASP A 1025 -31.29 -30.35 -75.21
C ASP A 1025 -31.27 -29.22 -74.16
N ASP A 1026 -30.10 -29.16 -73.49
CA ASP A 1026 -29.41 -28.06 -72.77
C ASP A 1026 -29.32 -28.27 -71.25
N LYS A 1027 -28.19 -28.77 -70.73
CA LYS A 1027 -26.95 -28.03 -70.37
C LYS A 1027 -27.18 -26.93 -69.32
N ASP A 1028 -26.49 -27.12 -68.20
CA ASP A 1028 -26.02 -26.12 -67.22
C ASP A 1028 -26.77 -25.99 -65.87
N ASP A 1029 -26.55 -26.97 -64.98
CA ASP A 1029 -26.96 -26.92 -63.56
C ASP A 1029 -25.77 -26.88 -62.57
N CYS A 1030 -24.54 -26.73 -63.05
CA CYS A 1030 -23.38 -26.48 -62.18
C CYS A 1030 -23.33 -25.03 -61.65
N GLN A 1031 -24.05 -24.11 -62.30
CA GLN A 1031 -24.00 -22.68 -61.97
C GLN A 1031 -25.08 -22.24 -60.95
N LYS A 1032 -26.17 -23.00 -60.77
CA LYS A 1032 -27.23 -22.70 -59.78
C LYS A 1032 -26.91 -23.14 -58.35
N MET A 1033 -26.03 -24.13 -58.17
CA MET A 1033 -25.63 -24.61 -56.83
C MET A 1033 -24.70 -23.64 -56.08
N MET A 1034 -24.06 -22.70 -56.79
CA MET A 1034 -23.12 -21.73 -56.23
C MET A 1034 -23.79 -20.43 -55.71
N GLU A 1035 -25.00 -20.09 -56.17
CA GLU A 1035 -25.69 -18.85 -55.75
C GLU A 1035 -26.54 -19.03 -54.48
N ASP A 1036 -27.05 -20.24 -54.21
CA ASP A 1036 -27.89 -20.53 -53.03
C ASP A 1036 -27.10 -20.63 -51.70
N ILE A 1037 -25.77 -20.83 -51.76
CA ILE A 1037 -24.91 -20.88 -50.56
C ILE A 1037 -24.66 -19.46 -49.98
N ALA A 1038 -24.86 -18.40 -50.76
CA ALA A 1038 -24.44 -17.04 -50.39
C ALA A 1038 -25.46 -16.25 -49.53
N LYS A 1039 -26.70 -16.71 -49.30
CA LYS A 1039 -27.73 -15.91 -48.61
C LYS A 1039 -28.59 -16.69 -47.60
N LYS A 1040 -28.09 -16.69 -46.35
CA LYS A 1040 -28.77 -16.85 -45.02
C LYS A 1040 -28.65 -18.19 -44.26
N LYS A 1041 -27.92 -18.07 -43.16
CA LYS A 1041 -27.95 -18.70 -41.81
C LYS A 1041 -29.02 -19.77 -41.52
N GLY A 1042 -28.56 -21.03 -41.39
CA GLY A 1042 -29.24 -22.15 -40.74
C GLY A 1042 -28.57 -23.47 -41.13
N SER A 1043 -28.23 -24.32 -40.16
CA SER A 1043 -27.37 -25.51 -40.30
C SER A 1043 -27.87 -26.55 -41.31
N PHE A 1044 -27.01 -26.98 -42.24
CA PHE A 1044 -27.23 -28.12 -43.14
C PHE A 1044 -26.06 -29.11 -43.05
N GLN A 1045 -26.39 -30.41 -43.00
CA GLN A 1045 -25.43 -31.52 -42.96
C GLN A 1045 -25.08 -32.00 -44.37
N MET A 1046 -23.78 -32.21 -44.65
CA MET A 1046 -23.31 -32.75 -45.92
C MET A 1046 -23.39 -34.29 -45.95
N LYS A 1047 -24.07 -34.83 -46.96
CA LYS A 1047 -23.89 -36.21 -47.43
C LYS A 1047 -22.80 -36.24 -48.50
N TYR A 1048 -21.87 -37.18 -48.37
CA TYR A 1048 -20.80 -37.43 -49.34
C TYR A 1048 -21.32 -38.12 -50.61
N VAL A 1049 -20.79 -37.65 -51.73
CA VAL A 1049 -20.95 -38.10 -53.11
C VAL A 1049 -19.91 -39.20 -53.39
N THR A 1050 -20.23 -40.15 -54.26
CA THR A 1050 -19.29 -41.19 -54.71
C THR A 1050 -18.35 -40.70 -55.82
N ASP A 1051 -17.10 -41.20 -55.82
CA ASP A 1051 -16.00 -40.82 -56.72
C ASP A 1051 -16.27 -40.88 -58.23
N ALA A 1052 -17.29 -41.63 -58.69
CA ALA A 1052 -17.65 -41.71 -60.11
C ALA A 1052 -18.34 -40.43 -60.64
N ASP A 1053 -18.98 -39.65 -59.78
CA ASP A 1053 -19.69 -38.40 -60.14
C ASP A 1053 -18.80 -37.16 -59.97
N LEU A 1054 -17.80 -37.23 -59.09
CA LEU A 1054 -16.74 -36.21 -58.93
C LEU A 1054 -15.78 -36.16 -60.14
N LYS A 1055 -15.61 -37.28 -60.86
CA LYS A 1055 -14.73 -37.38 -62.05
C LYS A 1055 -15.27 -36.74 -63.34
N LYS A 1056 -16.48 -36.20 -63.36
CA LYS A 1056 -17.05 -35.47 -64.52
C LYS A 1056 -16.91 -33.95 -64.43
N CYS A 1057 -16.59 -33.38 -63.27
CA CYS A 1057 -16.56 -31.91 -63.06
C CYS A 1057 -15.18 -31.34 -62.70
N PHE A 1058 -14.17 -32.17 -62.35
CA PHE A 1058 -12.80 -31.72 -62.04
C PHE A 1058 -11.74 -32.74 -62.53
N PRO A 1059 -11.04 -32.50 -63.65
CA PRO A 1059 -9.96 -33.36 -64.13
C PRO A 1059 -8.58 -32.77 -63.78
N ALA A 1060 -7.96 -33.20 -62.67
CA ALA A 1060 -6.50 -33.39 -62.48
C ALA A 1060 -6.10 -33.43 -60.99
N SER A 1061 -5.23 -34.40 -60.69
CA SER A 1061 -4.47 -34.73 -59.46
C SER A 1061 -5.26 -35.01 -58.18
#